data_AF-A0A8C3AI90-F1
#
_entry.id   AF-A0A8C3AI90-F1
#
_cell.length_a   1.000
_cell.length_b   1.000
_cell.length_c   1.000
_cell.angle_alpha   90.00
_cell.angle_beta   90.00
_cell.angle_gamma   90.00
#
_symmetry.space_group_name_H-M   'P 1'
#
loop_
_entity.id
_entity.type
_entity.pdbx_description
1 polymer ?
#
loop_
_entity_poly.entity_id
_entity_poly.type
_entity_poly.pdbx_seq_one_letter_code
_entity_poly.pdbx_strand_id
1 'polypeptide(L)'
;SSEMAAVSAFLQAGAPRPYPAHYMDTAIQTYRDVCKNMVLAERCALLSAEILKSQVKYSDAATLLIKMTSEDSDLRSALLLEQAAHCFINMRNPMVRKFAFHMILAGHRFSKAGQRRHALRCYCQAMQVYKERGWSLAEDHINFTIGRQSFTLSHPENAVTAFRQILTNDSRQTATQQGAFLREYLYVYKSVVLGNEDRLPQLPLPCIHSSATRVYFGHERRLAEGEKQAATHVSLDQEYDQDLAAMWCHLEEQLVAAANRGIVPATFQPTQCCLNSQTDNLRFPLAVAEEPIIVEVTFRNPLKVPLALSNLSLLWRFTAEGATPSEEKTTEESAGEAVTNEEALTEGVSSPATARLRLLPHSTGQLNIVGVVYNLAAASSGEPTPSSEGTDSSAGICLKTIDCISITSVSGALLLSTGQQALEVMVVRGRQDLKIQGPRLNQTKEDKMLVRHGQDRRLDPIITPPMPLMEVFFLQFPTALLCGEIRKAYVEFCNVSGGALCGLRVASTHPDFFTFGSQTTTPLTPVSPTSAENCSAYKTTATTRQPGSVASETLVSAKDFSQLSGVMEIPIEGGTLQPGESTQLPLWLRGPDQEGVHEINFLFYYESTTKGIKISHRVLRHTVFICASRSLSVQASACRSSVPPHHSVDEKGSGGTLVFVDVENINTSEAGVREFHIIQVSSSSRHWCLHKCINPANDKDCKLTSRERAKLCFRATRCKPHQATSAAVEKYTFADLNLGNERIISSSTPCGDFFFRGCRPPQPQRVDGTSSRTSSTNKSPASDISNIVRKCNELDLNIIVIWKAYVVEDNKQLILEGQLHVALQTIGKEASSLTPKEEAQEMALLKFKAEVPAPVALLSAELSQLIKTNLHYPETYTHPFVQESLCVVPVTLTLSNCSSAPVDVLIDLRHKSSSPESLEVHSSFTWVGQTQYKLQLKPLEVLCLTLRACFLQAGVYNLNTPRVFAKLAEQGAMCETSQQAASPALIIINSARVQPQGDVLGLLD
;
A
#
# COMPACT_ATOMS: atom_id res chain seq x y z
N SER A 1 -62.80 28.88 -70.52
CA SER A 1 -61.98 29.57 -71.55
C SER A 1 -60.54 29.74 -71.10
N SER A 2 -60.27 30.23 -69.88
CA SER A 2 -58.90 30.49 -69.38
C SER A 2 -58.01 29.25 -69.30
N GLU A 3 -58.52 28.09 -68.81
CA GLU A 3 -57.78 26.80 -68.82
C GLU A 3 -57.35 26.40 -70.24
N MET A 4 -58.30 26.38 -71.18
CA MET A 4 -58.05 26.02 -72.58
C MET A 4 -57.05 26.97 -73.25
N ALA A 5 -57.14 28.27 -72.98
CA ALA A 5 -56.20 29.26 -73.49
C ALA A 5 -54.77 29.03 -72.97
N ALA A 6 -54.62 28.73 -71.68
CA ALA A 6 -53.31 28.47 -71.06
C ALA A 6 -52.65 27.19 -71.58
N VAL A 7 -53.42 26.10 -71.70
CA VAL A 7 -52.93 24.80 -72.20
C VAL A 7 -52.61 24.86 -73.69
N SER A 8 -53.46 25.51 -74.50
CA SER A 8 -53.22 25.67 -75.94
C SER A 8 -51.95 26.49 -76.21
N ALA A 9 -51.71 27.55 -75.43
CA ALA A 9 -50.50 28.35 -75.52
C ALA A 9 -49.23 27.55 -75.17
N PHE A 10 -49.33 26.56 -74.27
CA PHE A 10 -48.21 25.68 -73.93
C PHE A 10 -47.92 24.64 -75.02
N LEU A 11 -48.96 24.02 -75.60
CA LEU A 11 -48.81 22.97 -76.62
C LEU A 11 -48.36 23.52 -77.99
N GLN A 12 -48.49 24.83 -78.23
CA GLN A 12 -48.07 25.47 -79.46
C GLN A 12 -46.53 25.55 -79.53
N ALA A 13 -45.92 24.61 -80.26
CA ALA A 13 -44.47 24.57 -80.49
C ALA A 13 -43.98 25.88 -81.13
N GLY A 14 -43.05 26.57 -80.47
CA GLY A 14 -42.46 27.83 -80.96
C GLY A 14 -43.25 29.11 -80.63
N ALA A 15 -44.23 29.06 -79.72
CA ALA A 15 -44.98 30.26 -79.33
C ALA A 15 -44.08 31.34 -78.68
N PRO A 16 -44.25 32.64 -79.04
CA PRO A 16 -43.41 33.73 -78.55
C PRO A 16 -43.72 34.16 -77.09
N ARG A 17 -44.79 33.65 -76.49
CA ARG A 17 -45.20 34.00 -75.12
C ARG A 17 -45.04 32.79 -74.19
N PRO A 18 -44.43 32.96 -73.01
CA PRO A 18 -44.32 31.90 -72.02
C PRO A 18 -45.72 31.47 -71.53
N TYR A 19 -45.82 30.23 -71.06
CA TYR A 19 -47.04 29.67 -70.45
C TYR A 19 -47.70 30.68 -69.48
N PRO A 20 -48.94 31.12 -69.75
CA PRO A 20 -49.59 32.17 -68.97
C PRO A 20 -50.17 31.59 -67.67
N ALA A 21 -49.32 31.40 -66.66
CA ALA A 21 -49.70 30.79 -65.37
C ALA A 21 -50.91 31.47 -64.71
N HIS A 22 -51.02 32.80 -64.80
CA HIS A 22 -52.15 33.57 -64.27
C HIS A 22 -53.53 33.19 -64.87
N TYR A 23 -53.59 32.75 -66.13
CA TYR A 23 -54.85 32.25 -66.72
C TYR A 23 -55.27 30.93 -66.10
N MET A 24 -54.29 30.08 -65.77
CA MET A 24 -54.55 28.83 -65.08
C MET A 24 -54.93 29.07 -63.61
N ASP A 25 -54.26 29.98 -62.91
CA ASP A 25 -54.62 30.37 -61.54
C ASP A 25 -56.05 30.92 -61.47
N THR A 26 -56.43 31.77 -62.44
CA THR A 26 -57.80 32.29 -62.55
C THR A 26 -58.81 31.18 -62.80
N ALA A 27 -58.47 30.20 -63.64
CA ALA A 27 -59.33 29.04 -63.89
C ALA A 27 -59.50 28.18 -62.63
N ILE A 28 -58.40 27.86 -61.93
CA ILE A 28 -58.40 27.10 -60.68
C ILE A 28 -59.26 27.81 -59.63
N GLN A 29 -59.08 29.12 -59.47
CA GLN A 29 -59.83 29.91 -58.50
C GLN A 29 -61.32 29.99 -58.86
N THR A 30 -61.67 30.14 -60.14
CA THR A 30 -63.07 30.13 -60.58
C THR A 30 -63.72 28.77 -60.30
N TYR A 31 -63.04 27.66 -60.61
CA TYR A 31 -63.56 26.32 -60.34
C TYR A 31 -63.74 26.05 -58.83
N ARG A 32 -62.80 26.53 -58.01
CA ARG A 32 -62.81 26.37 -56.55
C ARG A 32 -63.88 27.25 -55.88
N ASP A 33 -63.82 28.56 -56.09
CA ASP A 33 -64.56 29.54 -55.28
C ASP A 33 -65.94 29.84 -55.88
N VAL A 34 -66.03 29.96 -57.22
CA VAL A 34 -67.28 30.33 -57.91
C VAL A 34 -68.12 29.10 -58.23
N CYS A 35 -67.52 28.12 -58.91
CA CYS A 35 -68.24 26.91 -59.34
C CYS A 35 -68.41 25.89 -58.21
N LYS A 36 -67.65 26.02 -57.10
CA LYS A 36 -67.59 25.06 -55.99
C LYS A 36 -67.34 23.61 -56.44
N ASN A 37 -66.67 23.44 -57.59
CA ASN A 37 -66.35 22.14 -58.16
C ASN A 37 -64.87 21.85 -57.97
N MET A 38 -64.58 21.23 -56.83
CA MET A 38 -63.22 20.94 -56.39
C MET A 38 -62.49 19.96 -57.31
N VAL A 39 -63.20 19.03 -57.96
CA VAL A 39 -62.61 18.04 -58.88
C VAL A 39 -62.07 18.71 -60.15
N LEU A 40 -62.81 19.68 -60.70
CA LEU A 40 -62.35 20.45 -61.86
C LEU A 40 -61.18 21.37 -61.49
N ALA A 41 -61.23 22.00 -60.31
CA ALA A 41 -60.13 22.81 -59.81
C ALA A 41 -58.84 21.99 -59.63
N GLU A 42 -58.95 20.75 -59.12
CA GLU A 42 -57.82 19.81 -59.00
C GLU A 42 -57.24 19.41 -60.34
N ARG A 43 -58.09 18.99 -61.28
CA ARG A 43 -57.64 18.57 -62.61
C ARG A 43 -56.83 19.69 -63.26
N CYS A 44 -57.35 20.91 -63.18
CA CYS A 44 -56.70 22.11 -63.66
C CYS A 44 -55.36 22.36 -62.94
N ALA A 45 -55.32 22.22 -61.61
CA ALA A 45 -54.09 22.39 -60.82
C ALA A 45 -53.02 21.33 -61.11
N LEU A 46 -53.39 20.04 -61.25
CA LEU A 46 -52.47 18.96 -61.59
C LEU A 46 -51.89 19.15 -62.99
N LEU A 47 -52.73 19.54 -63.96
CA LEU A 47 -52.29 19.84 -65.33
C LEU A 47 -51.31 21.02 -65.34
N SER A 48 -51.63 22.09 -64.60
CA SER A 48 -50.73 23.23 -64.42
C SER A 48 -49.40 22.84 -63.77
N ALA A 49 -49.44 21.98 -62.75
CA ALA A 49 -48.25 21.51 -62.04
C ALA A 49 -47.31 20.71 -62.95
N GLU A 50 -47.83 19.81 -63.80
CA GLU A 50 -47.02 19.07 -64.78
C GLU A 50 -46.41 19.98 -65.85
N ILE A 51 -47.16 20.98 -66.33
CA ILE A 51 -46.62 22.00 -67.24
C ILE A 51 -45.46 22.76 -66.58
N LEU A 52 -45.63 23.20 -65.33
CA LEU A 52 -44.59 23.90 -64.58
C LEU A 52 -43.36 23.01 -64.32
N LYS A 53 -43.55 21.73 -64.00
CA LYS A 53 -42.45 20.75 -63.85
C LYS A 53 -41.67 20.57 -65.15
N SER A 54 -42.34 20.49 -66.31
CA SER A 54 -41.68 20.39 -67.62
C SER A 54 -40.81 21.60 -67.96
N GLN A 55 -41.14 22.77 -67.39
CA GLN A 55 -40.38 24.01 -67.50
C GLN A 55 -39.32 24.17 -66.39
N VAL A 56 -39.06 23.14 -65.58
CA VAL A 56 -38.12 23.16 -64.44
C VAL A 56 -38.53 24.15 -63.33
N LYS A 57 -39.78 24.65 -63.34
CA LYS A 57 -40.35 25.55 -62.32
C LYS A 57 -40.96 24.79 -61.14
N TYR A 58 -40.15 23.94 -60.50
CA TYR A 58 -40.59 23.10 -59.40
C TYR A 58 -41.10 23.87 -58.17
N SER A 59 -40.62 25.10 -57.92
CA SER A 59 -41.08 25.94 -56.80
C SER A 59 -42.53 26.37 -56.95
N ASP A 60 -42.90 26.81 -58.16
CA ASP A 60 -44.25 27.26 -58.47
C ASP A 60 -45.21 26.07 -58.47
N ALA A 61 -44.78 24.92 -59.03
CA ALA A 61 -45.53 23.67 -58.99
C ALA A 61 -45.82 23.20 -57.55
N ALA A 62 -44.81 23.20 -56.67
CA ALA A 62 -44.97 22.83 -55.26
C ALA A 62 -45.96 23.74 -54.54
N THR A 63 -45.83 25.06 -54.75
CA THR A 63 -46.70 26.07 -54.14
C THR A 63 -48.14 25.91 -54.58
N LEU A 64 -48.38 25.62 -55.85
CA LEU A 64 -49.72 25.36 -56.39
C LEU A 64 -50.35 24.11 -55.76
N LEU A 65 -49.59 23.01 -55.69
CA LEU A 65 -50.07 21.76 -55.10
C LEU A 65 -50.42 21.92 -53.60
N ILE A 66 -49.60 22.64 -52.83
CA ILE A 66 -49.85 22.92 -51.41
C ILE A 66 -51.12 23.77 -51.23
N LYS A 67 -51.33 24.79 -52.07
CA LYS A 67 -52.53 25.65 -52.03
C LYS A 67 -53.84 24.90 -52.26
N MET A 68 -53.78 23.75 -52.93
CA MET A 68 -54.93 22.91 -53.24
C MET A 68 -55.25 21.87 -52.15
N THR A 69 -54.49 21.85 -51.05
CA THR A 69 -54.80 21.02 -49.88
C THR A 69 -55.95 21.63 -49.07
N SER A 70 -56.86 20.79 -48.58
CA SER A 70 -57.97 21.17 -47.69
C SER A 70 -58.24 20.10 -46.64
N GLU A 71 -59.08 20.40 -45.66
CA GLU A 71 -59.48 19.44 -44.61
C GLU A 71 -60.63 18.52 -45.04
N ASP A 72 -61.29 18.82 -46.16
CA ASP A 72 -62.46 18.08 -46.65
C ASP A 72 -62.10 16.67 -47.14
N SER A 73 -60.85 16.46 -47.57
CA SER A 73 -60.35 15.18 -48.03
C SER A 73 -58.89 14.96 -47.64
N ASP A 74 -58.67 14.18 -46.59
CA ASP A 74 -57.32 13.85 -46.11
C ASP A 74 -56.50 13.09 -47.17
N LEU A 75 -57.11 12.17 -47.91
CA LEU A 75 -56.41 11.37 -48.93
C LEU A 75 -55.90 12.25 -50.08
N ARG A 76 -56.76 13.13 -50.58
CA ARG A 76 -56.41 14.06 -51.65
C ARG A 76 -55.29 15.00 -51.21
N SER A 77 -55.42 15.60 -50.03
CA SER A 77 -54.42 16.48 -49.45
C SER A 77 -53.08 15.77 -49.25
N ALA A 78 -53.09 14.50 -48.84
CA ALA A 78 -51.88 13.70 -48.70
C ALA A 78 -51.13 13.50 -50.04
N LEU A 79 -51.85 13.15 -51.10
CA LEU A 79 -51.28 12.99 -52.45
C LEU A 79 -50.65 14.29 -52.96
N LEU A 80 -51.35 15.42 -52.81
CA LEU A 80 -50.85 16.73 -53.23
C LEU A 80 -49.60 17.14 -52.45
N LEU A 81 -49.56 16.88 -51.14
CA LEU A 81 -48.39 17.16 -50.29
C LEU A 81 -47.19 16.29 -50.65
N GLU A 82 -47.40 15.00 -50.94
CA GLU A 82 -46.32 14.10 -51.39
C GLU A 82 -45.75 14.55 -52.75
N GLN A 83 -46.62 14.91 -53.70
CA GLN A 83 -46.17 15.44 -54.99
C GLN A 83 -45.46 16.80 -54.86
N ALA A 84 -45.90 17.65 -53.94
CA ALA A 84 -45.21 18.89 -53.61
C ALA A 84 -43.83 18.62 -52.98
N ALA A 85 -43.72 17.60 -52.11
CA ALA A 85 -42.45 17.17 -51.54
C ALA A 85 -41.46 16.78 -52.66
N HIS A 86 -41.88 15.93 -53.60
CA HIS A 86 -41.04 15.54 -54.75
C HIS A 86 -40.64 16.72 -55.64
N CYS A 87 -41.42 17.80 -55.69
CA CYS A 87 -40.98 19.03 -56.36
C CYS A 87 -39.77 19.66 -55.64
N PHE A 88 -39.75 19.68 -54.29
CA PHE A 88 -38.64 20.25 -53.52
C PHE A 88 -37.31 19.51 -53.69
N ILE A 89 -37.33 18.18 -53.88
CA ILE A 89 -36.09 17.41 -54.09
C ILE A 89 -35.56 17.53 -55.53
N ASN A 90 -36.43 17.76 -56.51
CA ASN A 90 -36.08 17.93 -57.93
C ASN A 90 -35.70 19.37 -58.32
N MET A 91 -35.70 20.32 -57.37
CA MET A 91 -35.22 21.68 -57.61
C MET A 91 -33.74 21.68 -57.98
N ARG A 92 -33.30 22.71 -58.74
CA ARG A 92 -31.88 22.92 -59.08
C ARG A 92 -30.95 22.87 -57.86
N ASN A 93 -31.42 23.42 -56.73
CA ASN A 93 -30.81 23.23 -55.42
C ASN A 93 -31.80 22.41 -54.55
N PRO A 94 -31.56 21.11 -54.33
CA PRO A 94 -32.49 20.25 -53.61
C PRO A 94 -32.79 20.75 -52.19
N MET A 95 -34.06 21.04 -51.92
CA MET A 95 -34.53 21.52 -50.61
C MET A 95 -34.94 20.33 -49.72
N VAL A 96 -33.99 19.48 -49.35
CA VAL A 96 -34.22 18.22 -48.61
C VAL A 96 -35.01 18.37 -47.31
N ARG A 97 -34.85 19.48 -46.57
CA ARG A 97 -35.66 19.74 -45.36
C ARG A 97 -37.13 20.05 -45.68
N LYS A 98 -37.40 20.81 -46.75
CA LYS A 98 -38.77 21.06 -47.20
C LYS A 98 -39.40 19.77 -47.71
N PHE A 99 -38.64 18.95 -48.44
CA PHE A 99 -39.07 17.61 -48.81
C PHE A 99 -39.51 16.80 -47.58
N ALA A 100 -38.62 16.61 -46.59
CA ALA A 100 -38.91 15.79 -45.41
C ALA A 100 -40.11 16.33 -44.60
N PHE A 101 -40.21 17.65 -44.42
CA PHE A 101 -41.34 18.27 -43.73
C PHE A 101 -42.68 17.99 -44.42
N HIS A 102 -42.74 18.15 -45.75
CA HIS A 102 -43.98 17.87 -46.51
C HIS A 102 -44.28 16.37 -46.60
N MET A 103 -43.27 15.50 -46.60
CA MET A 103 -43.46 14.05 -46.46
C MET A 103 -44.08 13.67 -45.11
N ILE A 104 -43.66 14.30 -44.01
CA ILE A 104 -44.27 14.09 -42.67
C ILE A 104 -45.74 14.52 -42.67
N LEU A 105 -46.06 15.68 -43.25
CA LEU A 105 -47.44 16.17 -43.36
C LEU A 105 -48.30 15.25 -44.24
N ALA A 106 -47.77 14.80 -45.38
CA ALA A 106 -48.42 13.82 -46.24
C ALA A 106 -48.68 12.51 -45.47
N GLY A 107 -47.68 12.01 -44.73
CA GLY A 107 -47.80 10.80 -43.90
C GLY A 107 -48.90 10.90 -42.85
N HIS A 108 -49.01 12.05 -42.16
CA HIS A 108 -50.08 12.30 -41.19
C HIS A 108 -51.46 12.28 -41.84
N ARG A 109 -51.63 12.94 -43.00
CA ARG A 109 -52.89 12.95 -43.76
C ARG A 109 -53.24 11.56 -44.32
N PHE A 110 -52.27 10.80 -44.82
CA PHE A 110 -52.46 9.39 -45.21
C PHE A 110 -52.91 8.53 -44.04
N SER A 111 -52.34 8.74 -42.84
CA SER A 111 -52.77 8.02 -41.64
C SER A 111 -54.22 8.33 -41.26
N LYS A 112 -54.63 9.60 -41.31
CA LYS A 112 -56.03 10.00 -41.07
C LYS A 112 -57.00 9.40 -42.09
N ALA A 113 -56.58 9.30 -43.36
CA ALA A 113 -57.33 8.64 -44.42
C ALA A 113 -57.32 7.09 -44.35
N GLY A 114 -56.72 6.49 -43.32
CA GLY A 114 -56.62 5.03 -43.15
C GLY A 114 -55.55 4.35 -44.03
N GLN A 115 -54.81 5.11 -44.86
CA GLN A 115 -53.78 4.61 -45.77
C GLN A 115 -52.43 4.40 -45.07
N ARG A 116 -52.38 3.47 -44.11
CA ARG A 116 -51.22 3.24 -43.23
C ARG A 116 -49.92 2.87 -43.96
N ARG A 117 -50.00 2.10 -45.05
CA ARG A 117 -48.81 1.74 -45.86
C ARG A 117 -48.16 2.96 -46.50
N HIS A 118 -48.97 3.87 -47.04
CA HIS A 118 -48.50 5.12 -47.62
C HIS A 118 -47.95 6.05 -46.53
N ALA A 119 -48.62 6.11 -45.38
CA ALA A 119 -48.13 6.85 -44.22
C ALA A 119 -46.73 6.37 -43.79
N LEU A 120 -46.56 5.06 -43.60
CA LEU A 120 -45.27 4.46 -43.22
C LEU A 120 -44.17 4.79 -44.25
N ARG A 121 -44.45 4.64 -45.55
CA ARG A 121 -43.52 5.02 -46.63
C ARG A 121 -43.06 6.47 -46.50
N CYS A 122 -44.01 7.38 -46.29
CA CYS A 122 -43.72 8.81 -46.18
C CYS A 122 -42.81 9.12 -44.98
N TYR A 123 -43.10 8.52 -43.81
CA TYR A 123 -42.26 8.69 -42.62
C TYR A 123 -40.88 8.07 -42.78
N CYS A 124 -40.74 6.90 -43.41
CA CYS A 124 -39.45 6.28 -43.71
C CYS A 124 -38.60 7.17 -44.64
N GLN A 125 -39.21 7.77 -45.68
CA GLN A 125 -38.51 8.71 -46.55
C GLN A 125 -38.09 9.99 -45.82
N ALA A 126 -38.92 10.51 -44.91
CA ALA A 126 -38.54 11.64 -44.07
C ALA A 126 -37.39 11.30 -43.10
N MET A 127 -37.38 10.09 -42.52
CA MET A 127 -36.33 9.64 -41.60
C MET A 127 -34.94 9.64 -42.27
N GLN A 128 -34.84 9.32 -43.56
CA GLN A 128 -33.56 9.38 -44.29
C GLN A 128 -32.91 10.78 -44.28
N VAL A 129 -33.72 11.84 -44.11
CA VAL A 129 -33.22 13.22 -44.03
C VAL A 129 -32.86 13.61 -42.60
N TYR A 130 -33.62 13.17 -41.61
CA TYR A 130 -33.41 13.58 -40.21
C TYR A 130 -32.40 12.71 -39.46
N LYS A 131 -32.25 11.43 -39.82
CA LYS A 131 -31.37 10.47 -39.16
C LYS A 131 -29.95 11.02 -38.97
N GLU A 132 -29.44 10.95 -37.75
CA GLU A 132 -28.06 11.30 -37.36
C GLU A 132 -27.69 12.77 -37.62
N ARG A 133 -28.68 13.68 -37.76
CA ARG A 133 -28.44 15.11 -37.99
C ARG A 133 -28.62 15.98 -36.74
N GLY A 134 -28.88 15.36 -35.58
CA GLY A 134 -28.98 16.02 -34.28
C GLY A 134 -30.35 16.68 -34.00
N TRP A 135 -31.40 16.33 -34.75
CA TRP A 135 -32.75 16.88 -34.58
C TRP A 135 -33.61 15.94 -33.73
N SER A 136 -33.17 15.68 -32.49
CA SER A 136 -33.72 14.61 -31.66
C SER A 136 -35.25 14.64 -31.51
N LEU A 137 -35.86 15.82 -31.34
CA LEU A 137 -37.33 15.92 -31.24
C LEU A 137 -38.07 15.45 -32.49
N ALA A 138 -37.54 15.77 -33.67
CA ALA A 138 -38.12 15.33 -34.94
C ALA A 138 -37.87 13.84 -35.17
N GLU A 139 -36.65 13.37 -34.88
CA GLU A 139 -36.29 11.95 -34.96
C GLU A 139 -37.17 11.10 -34.02
N ASP A 140 -37.38 11.53 -32.78
CA ASP A 140 -38.24 10.86 -31.80
C ASP A 140 -39.68 10.76 -32.30
N HIS A 141 -40.24 11.85 -32.81
CA HIS A 141 -41.61 11.86 -33.35
C HIS A 141 -41.76 10.92 -34.56
N ILE A 142 -40.81 10.97 -35.50
CA ILE A 142 -40.86 10.13 -36.70
C ILE A 142 -40.67 8.65 -36.31
N ASN A 143 -39.69 8.31 -35.48
CA ASN A 143 -39.47 6.93 -35.01
C ASN A 143 -40.67 6.40 -34.22
N PHE A 144 -41.27 7.23 -33.36
CA PHE A 144 -42.47 6.84 -32.62
C PHE A 144 -43.63 6.52 -33.57
N THR A 145 -43.80 7.35 -34.60
CA THR A 145 -44.86 7.15 -35.60
C THR A 145 -44.59 5.92 -36.47
N ILE A 146 -43.34 5.73 -36.93
CA ILE A 146 -42.92 4.52 -37.66
C ILE A 146 -43.19 3.27 -36.81
N GLY A 147 -42.85 3.30 -35.53
CA GLY A 147 -43.09 2.21 -34.59
C GLY A 147 -44.57 1.82 -34.52
N ARG A 148 -45.46 2.79 -34.25
CA ARG A 148 -46.91 2.54 -34.16
C ARG A 148 -47.52 2.06 -35.47
N GLN A 149 -47.15 2.67 -36.60
CA GLN A 149 -47.69 2.28 -37.91
C GLN A 149 -47.20 0.88 -38.33
N SER A 150 -45.92 0.57 -38.10
CA SER A 150 -45.34 -0.74 -38.39
C SER A 150 -46.00 -1.84 -37.57
N PHE A 151 -46.23 -1.59 -36.28
CA PHE A 151 -46.93 -2.51 -35.40
C PHE A 151 -48.37 -2.79 -35.87
N THR A 152 -49.12 -1.73 -36.21
CA THR A 152 -50.49 -1.85 -36.73
C THR A 152 -50.55 -2.60 -38.07
N LEU A 153 -49.49 -2.53 -38.88
CA LEU A 153 -49.36 -3.23 -40.15
C LEU A 153 -48.81 -4.67 -39.99
N SER A 154 -48.71 -5.20 -38.77
CA SER A 154 -48.17 -6.53 -38.46
C SER A 154 -46.70 -6.71 -38.89
N HIS A 155 -45.90 -5.64 -38.83
CA HIS A 155 -44.44 -5.68 -38.98
C HIS A 155 -43.75 -5.38 -37.64
N PRO A 156 -43.77 -6.33 -36.68
CA PRO A 156 -43.28 -6.10 -35.32
C PRO A 156 -41.78 -5.79 -35.24
N GLU A 157 -40.92 -6.40 -36.06
CA GLU A 157 -39.47 -6.15 -36.02
C GLU A 157 -39.10 -4.71 -36.39
N ASN A 158 -39.78 -4.16 -37.41
CA ASN A 158 -39.63 -2.75 -37.80
C ASN A 158 -40.13 -1.81 -36.70
N ALA A 159 -41.13 -2.23 -35.92
CA ALA A 159 -41.62 -1.45 -34.79
C ALA A 159 -40.61 -1.44 -33.63
N VAL A 160 -40.07 -2.62 -33.27
CA VAL A 160 -39.05 -2.77 -32.20
C VAL A 160 -37.80 -1.95 -32.53
N THR A 161 -37.32 -2.01 -33.77
CA THR A 161 -36.13 -1.26 -34.20
C THR A 161 -36.34 0.26 -34.14
N ALA A 162 -37.52 0.76 -34.56
CA ALA A 162 -37.85 2.18 -34.48
C ALA A 162 -37.94 2.66 -33.02
N PHE A 163 -38.65 1.93 -32.15
CA PHE A 163 -38.75 2.28 -30.73
C PHE A 163 -37.41 2.17 -30.00
N ARG A 164 -36.57 1.18 -30.35
CA ARG A 164 -35.21 1.04 -29.80
C ARG A 164 -34.37 2.30 -30.01
N GLN A 165 -34.42 2.89 -31.20
CA GLN A 165 -33.65 4.12 -31.50
C GLN A 165 -34.03 5.31 -30.62
N ILE A 166 -35.31 5.41 -30.24
CA ILE A 166 -35.81 6.48 -29.35
C ILE A 166 -35.26 6.32 -27.94
N LEU A 167 -35.09 5.07 -27.48
CA LEU A 167 -34.62 4.76 -26.13
C LEU A 167 -33.10 4.86 -25.98
N THR A 168 -32.34 4.61 -27.06
CA THR A 168 -30.87 4.63 -27.05
C THR A 168 -30.29 6.04 -27.21
N ASN A 169 -30.96 6.92 -27.96
CA ASN A 169 -30.50 8.29 -28.17
C ASN A 169 -30.86 9.20 -26.99
N ASP A 170 -30.04 10.22 -26.70
CA ASP A 170 -30.34 11.22 -25.66
C ASP A 170 -31.52 12.10 -26.12
N SER A 171 -32.73 11.63 -25.83
CA SER A 171 -33.97 12.33 -26.17
C SER A 171 -34.14 13.61 -25.34
N ARG A 172 -34.53 14.70 -26.00
CA ARG A 172 -34.86 15.98 -25.35
C ARG A 172 -36.31 16.08 -24.88
N GLN A 173 -37.10 15.03 -25.07
CA GLN A 173 -38.52 15.00 -24.70
C GLN A 173 -38.74 15.09 -23.18
N THR A 174 -39.99 15.32 -22.78
CA THR A 174 -40.41 15.32 -21.38
C THR A 174 -40.39 13.91 -20.80
N ALA A 175 -40.27 13.80 -19.47
CA ALA A 175 -40.28 12.50 -18.78
C ALA A 175 -41.56 11.71 -19.08
N THR A 176 -42.73 12.37 -19.11
CA THR A 176 -44.02 11.74 -19.46
C THR A 176 -44.00 11.10 -20.85
N GLN A 177 -43.42 11.81 -21.83
CA GLN A 177 -43.34 11.32 -23.21
C GLN A 177 -42.32 10.17 -23.35
N GLN A 178 -41.17 10.26 -22.67
CA GLN A 178 -40.19 9.16 -22.61
C GLN A 178 -40.77 7.92 -21.93
N GLY A 179 -41.56 8.09 -20.88
CA GLY A 179 -42.29 6.99 -20.22
C GLY A 179 -43.32 6.34 -21.15
N ALA A 180 -44.00 7.13 -21.99
CA ALA A 180 -44.89 6.58 -23.02
C ALA A 180 -44.12 5.77 -24.07
N PHE A 181 -42.95 6.25 -24.53
CA PHE A 181 -42.09 5.49 -25.45
C PHE A 181 -41.64 4.15 -24.86
N LEU A 182 -41.24 4.13 -23.59
CA LEU A 182 -40.86 2.91 -22.90
C LEU A 182 -42.02 1.91 -22.79
N ARG A 183 -43.22 2.37 -22.41
CA ARG A 183 -44.41 1.49 -22.31
C ARG A 183 -44.78 0.88 -23.66
N GLU A 184 -44.80 1.69 -24.73
CA GLU A 184 -45.09 1.21 -26.08
C GLU A 184 -44.02 0.23 -26.57
N TYR A 185 -42.73 0.52 -26.33
CA TYR A 185 -41.63 -0.40 -26.64
C TYR A 185 -41.84 -1.74 -25.94
N LEU A 186 -42.04 -1.74 -24.62
CA LEU A 186 -42.26 -2.96 -23.86
C LEU A 186 -43.46 -3.73 -24.43
N TYR A 187 -44.56 -3.05 -24.73
CA TYR A 187 -45.81 -3.66 -25.22
C TYR A 187 -45.60 -4.37 -26.55
N VAL A 188 -45.03 -3.65 -27.52
CA VAL A 188 -44.67 -4.23 -28.82
C VAL A 188 -43.72 -5.40 -28.61
N TYR A 189 -42.70 -5.25 -27.78
CA TYR A 189 -41.72 -6.29 -27.55
C TYR A 189 -42.31 -7.58 -26.97
N LYS A 190 -43.16 -7.48 -25.95
CA LYS A 190 -43.86 -8.63 -25.35
C LYS A 190 -44.65 -9.42 -26.40
N SER A 191 -45.28 -8.72 -27.35
CA SER A 191 -46.00 -9.36 -28.46
C SER A 191 -45.11 -10.07 -29.49
N VAL A 192 -43.85 -9.63 -29.65
CA VAL A 192 -42.88 -10.28 -30.55
C VAL A 192 -42.26 -11.52 -29.89
N VAL A 193 -41.94 -11.42 -28.61
CA VAL A 193 -41.22 -12.47 -27.86
C VAL A 193 -42.10 -13.69 -27.57
N LEU A 194 -43.42 -13.52 -27.43
CA LEU A 194 -44.39 -14.61 -27.31
C LEU A 194 -44.35 -15.65 -28.46
N GLY A 195 -43.59 -15.41 -29.53
CA GLY A 195 -43.40 -16.34 -30.64
C GLY A 195 -42.02 -17.02 -30.74
N ASN A 196 -41.04 -16.68 -29.88
CA ASN A 196 -39.66 -17.20 -29.93
C ASN A 196 -39.07 -17.32 -28.51
N GLU A 197 -39.39 -18.41 -27.81
CA GLU A 197 -38.96 -18.66 -26.43
C GLU A 197 -37.47 -19.06 -26.32
N ASP A 198 -36.82 -19.50 -27.41
CA ASP A 198 -35.50 -20.17 -27.36
C ASP A 198 -34.28 -19.23 -27.21
N ARG A 199 -34.44 -17.90 -27.24
CA ARG A 199 -33.30 -16.95 -27.11
C ARG A 199 -33.67 -15.67 -26.38
N LEU A 200 -33.05 -15.42 -25.23
CA LEU A 200 -33.14 -14.14 -24.54
C LEU A 200 -32.71 -12.97 -25.43
N PRO A 201 -33.59 -12.01 -25.71
CA PRO A 201 -33.32 -10.92 -26.64
C PRO A 201 -32.60 -9.74 -25.96
N GLN A 202 -31.77 -9.01 -26.73
CA GLN A 202 -30.93 -7.93 -26.20
C GLN A 202 -31.75 -6.65 -25.98
N LEU A 203 -31.92 -6.20 -24.75
CA LEU A 203 -32.64 -4.96 -24.42
C LEU A 203 -31.73 -3.73 -24.59
N PRO A 204 -32.28 -2.56 -24.98
CA PRO A 204 -31.51 -1.32 -25.13
C PRO A 204 -31.26 -0.58 -23.82
N LEU A 205 -31.96 -0.95 -22.74
CA LEU A 205 -31.95 -0.25 -21.45
C LEU A 205 -31.94 -1.26 -20.30
N PRO A 206 -31.22 -0.98 -19.19
CA PRO A 206 -30.30 0.15 -18.98
C PRO A 206 -29.09 0.10 -19.93
N CYS A 207 -28.25 1.13 -19.97
CA CYS A 207 -26.96 1.08 -20.68
C CYS A 207 -25.86 0.63 -19.71
N ILE A 208 -25.14 -0.46 -20.02
CA ILE A 208 -24.01 -0.88 -19.18
C ILE A 208 -22.75 -0.11 -19.56
N HIS A 209 -22.11 0.52 -18.57
CA HIS A 209 -20.79 1.11 -18.72
C HIS A 209 -19.70 0.04 -18.58
N SER A 210 -19.47 -0.72 -19.65
CA SER A 210 -18.65 -1.96 -19.64
C SER A 210 -17.20 -1.74 -19.21
N SER A 211 -16.62 -0.55 -19.41
CA SER A 211 -15.24 -0.26 -18.98
C SER A 211 -15.08 -0.11 -17.47
N ALA A 212 -16.14 0.29 -16.75
CA ALA A 212 -16.15 0.38 -15.29
C ALA A 212 -16.43 -0.96 -14.59
N THR A 213 -16.73 -2.03 -15.34
CA THR A 213 -16.99 -3.34 -14.77
C THR A 213 -15.75 -3.86 -14.01
N ARG A 214 -15.95 -4.20 -12.74
CA ARG A 214 -14.93 -4.81 -11.87
C ARG A 214 -15.26 -6.26 -11.62
N VAL A 215 -14.25 -7.12 -11.51
CA VAL A 215 -14.41 -8.55 -11.24
C VAL A 215 -13.56 -8.92 -10.04
N TYR A 216 -14.19 -9.46 -9.01
CA TYR A 216 -13.53 -9.92 -7.79
C TYR A 216 -13.58 -11.45 -7.70
N PHE A 217 -12.44 -12.04 -7.40
CA PHE A 217 -12.24 -13.46 -7.19
C PHE A 217 -11.84 -13.70 -5.73
N GLY A 218 -12.67 -14.44 -5.01
CA GLY A 218 -12.38 -14.87 -3.65
C GLY A 218 -13.59 -14.81 -2.73
N HIS A 219 -13.40 -15.29 -1.51
CA HIS A 219 -14.46 -15.34 -0.51
C HIS A 219 -14.76 -13.95 0.09
N GLU A 220 -16.05 -13.75 0.45
CA GLU A 220 -16.45 -12.69 1.37
C GLU A 220 -15.96 -13.04 2.77
N ARG A 221 -15.36 -12.05 3.44
CA ARG A 221 -14.76 -12.24 4.75
C ARG A 221 -15.83 -12.49 5.81
N ARG A 222 -15.58 -13.44 6.70
CA ARG A 222 -16.33 -13.52 7.95
C ARG A 222 -16.00 -12.31 8.82
N LEU A 223 -17.03 -11.64 9.34
CA LEU A 223 -16.84 -10.58 10.33
C LEU A 223 -16.25 -11.19 11.60
N ALA A 224 -15.27 -10.52 12.20
CA ALA A 224 -14.68 -10.97 13.44
C ALA A 224 -15.71 -10.90 14.57
N GLU A 225 -15.77 -11.96 15.39
CA GLU A 225 -16.66 -12.03 16.55
C GLU A 225 -15.91 -11.56 17.81
N GLY A 226 -16.55 -10.68 18.61
CA GLY A 226 -16.00 -10.18 19.87
C GLY A 226 -14.83 -9.20 19.70
N GLU A 227 -13.77 -9.36 20.50
CA GLU A 227 -12.57 -8.50 20.49
C GLU A 227 -11.55 -8.85 19.39
N LYS A 228 -11.86 -9.81 18.52
CA LYS A 228 -10.97 -10.23 17.44
C LYS A 228 -10.97 -9.19 16.32
N GLN A 229 -9.81 -8.95 15.72
CA GLN A 229 -9.66 -8.17 14.50
C GLN A 229 -9.32 -9.09 13.33
N ALA A 230 -10.20 -9.22 12.34
CA ALA A 230 -9.92 -10.00 11.14
C ALA A 230 -8.91 -9.27 10.22
N ALA A 231 -8.13 -10.06 9.46
CA ALA A 231 -7.28 -9.52 8.41
C ALA A 231 -8.07 -8.67 7.39
N THR A 232 -7.46 -7.59 6.90
CA THR A 232 -8.17 -6.59 6.07
C THR A 232 -8.42 -7.10 4.65
N HIS A 233 -7.53 -7.89 4.07
CA HIS A 233 -7.60 -8.37 2.70
C HIS A 233 -7.99 -7.29 1.65
N VAL A 234 -8.28 -7.70 0.42
CA VAL A 234 -8.83 -6.83 -0.62
C VAL A 234 -10.37 -6.76 -0.47
N SER A 235 -10.95 -5.57 -0.62
CA SER A 235 -12.41 -5.39 -0.72
C SER A 235 -12.80 -4.74 -2.05
N LEU A 236 -14.06 -4.93 -2.46
CA LEU A 236 -14.63 -4.27 -3.65
C LEU A 236 -14.83 -2.76 -3.46
N ASP A 237 -14.95 -2.30 -2.22
CA ASP A 237 -15.10 -0.88 -1.89
C ASP A 237 -13.77 -0.12 -1.96
N GLN A 238 -12.64 -0.83 -1.98
CA GLN A 238 -11.32 -0.23 -2.09
C GLN A 238 -11.06 0.23 -3.53
N GLU A 239 -10.59 1.47 -3.67
CA GLU A 239 -10.10 1.99 -4.93
C GLU A 239 -8.76 1.35 -5.31
N TYR A 240 -8.48 1.26 -6.61
CA TYR A 240 -7.20 0.72 -7.07
C TYR A 240 -6.10 1.76 -6.94
N ASP A 241 -5.07 1.41 -6.18
CA ASP A 241 -3.85 2.19 -6.01
C ASP A 241 -2.67 1.42 -6.61
N GLN A 242 -1.97 2.05 -7.56
CA GLN A 242 -0.86 1.47 -8.28
C GLN A 242 0.38 1.26 -7.40
N ASP A 243 0.66 2.19 -6.48
CA ASP A 243 1.82 2.14 -5.61
C ASP A 243 1.66 1.05 -4.54
N LEU A 244 0.46 0.95 -3.95
CA LEU A 244 0.11 -0.15 -3.05
C LEU A 244 0.15 -1.49 -3.78
N ALA A 245 -0.36 -1.58 -5.02
CA ALA A 245 -0.30 -2.81 -5.81
C ALA A 245 1.15 -3.24 -6.07
N ALA A 246 2.05 -2.31 -6.40
CA ALA A 246 3.47 -2.59 -6.59
C ALA A 246 4.16 -3.06 -5.30
N MET A 247 3.83 -2.45 -4.16
CA MET A 247 4.32 -2.88 -2.85
C MET A 247 3.89 -4.31 -2.51
N TRP A 248 2.61 -4.65 -2.70
CA TRP A 248 2.11 -6.01 -2.47
C TRP A 248 2.76 -7.03 -3.41
N CYS A 249 2.97 -6.69 -4.69
CA CYS A 249 3.70 -7.55 -5.63
C CYS A 249 5.12 -7.81 -5.15
N HIS A 250 5.82 -6.78 -4.65
CA HIS A 250 7.17 -6.92 -4.13
C HIS A 250 7.25 -7.84 -2.90
N LEU A 251 6.31 -7.71 -1.96
CA LEU A 251 6.23 -8.61 -0.80
C LEU A 251 5.93 -10.06 -1.23
N GLU A 252 5.07 -10.25 -2.23
CA GLU A 252 4.72 -11.57 -2.78
C GLU A 252 5.93 -12.23 -3.45
N GLU A 253 6.69 -11.46 -4.26
CA GLU A 253 7.94 -11.91 -4.87
C GLU A 253 8.95 -12.39 -3.82
N GLN A 254 9.09 -11.66 -2.70
CA GLN A 254 9.97 -12.07 -1.60
C GLN A 254 9.53 -13.40 -0.97
N LEU A 255 8.22 -13.59 -0.76
CA LEU A 255 7.65 -14.82 -0.21
C LEU A 255 7.84 -16.01 -1.16
N VAL A 256 7.57 -15.82 -2.44
CA VAL A 256 7.75 -16.85 -3.48
C VAL A 256 9.22 -17.19 -3.67
N ALA A 257 10.11 -16.21 -3.64
CA ALA A 257 11.55 -16.46 -3.66
C ALA A 257 11.96 -17.28 -2.43
N ALA A 258 11.50 -16.92 -1.23
CA ALA A 258 11.79 -17.67 -0.01
C ALA A 258 11.28 -19.13 -0.08
N ALA A 259 10.10 -19.34 -0.66
CA ALA A 259 9.55 -20.67 -0.90
C ALA A 259 10.40 -21.53 -1.85
N ASN A 260 11.00 -20.90 -2.85
CA ASN A 260 11.74 -21.55 -3.93
C ASN A 260 13.27 -21.39 -3.79
N ARG A 261 13.78 -21.45 -2.55
CA ARG A 261 15.22 -21.41 -2.24
C ARG A 261 15.95 -20.16 -2.78
N GLY A 262 15.26 -19.03 -2.80
CA GLY A 262 15.76 -17.72 -3.22
C GLY A 262 15.55 -17.38 -4.70
N ILE A 263 14.83 -18.22 -5.47
CA ILE A 263 14.62 -18.03 -6.92
C ILE A 263 13.13 -17.81 -7.20
N VAL A 264 12.77 -16.73 -7.88
CA VAL A 264 11.39 -16.53 -8.36
C VAL A 264 11.18 -17.36 -9.64
N PRO A 265 10.19 -18.28 -9.69
CA PRO A 265 9.88 -19.04 -10.89
C PRO A 265 9.52 -18.14 -12.07
N ALA A 266 9.93 -18.49 -13.30
CA ALA A 266 9.58 -17.71 -14.50
C ALA A 266 8.06 -17.66 -14.79
N THR A 267 7.30 -18.59 -14.22
CA THR A 267 5.84 -18.66 -14.32
C THR A 267 5.12 -17.88 -13.21
N PHE A 268 5.86 -17.25 -12.29
CA PHE A 268 5.28 -16.45 -11.20
C PHE A 268 4.42 -15.33 -11.75
N GLN A 269 3.28 -15.13 -11.10
CA GLN A 269 2.34 -14.05 -11.39
C GLN A 269 1.83 -13.55 -10.03
N PRO A 270 1.82 -12.23 -9.80
CA PRO A 270 1.26 -11.66 -8.59
C PRO A 270 -0.23 -11.98 -8.46
N THR A 271 -0.67 -12.24 -7.24
CA THR A 271 -2.07 -12.55 -6.94
C THR A 271 -2.89 -11.28 -7.04
N GLN A 272 -3.84 -11.28 -7.99
CA GLN A 272 -4.75 -10.16 -8.21
C GLN A 272 -6.21 -10.58 -8.06
N CYS A 273 -6.77 -10.33 -6.87
CA CYS A 273 -8.14 -10.70 -6.53
C CYS A 273 -9.19 -9.79 -7.18
N CYS A 274 -8.88 -8.52 -7.46
CA CYS A 274 -9.81 -7.57 -8.05
C CYS A 274 -9.26 -7.02 -9.37
N LEU A 275 -9.97 -7.27 -10.47
CA LEU A 275 -9.64 -6.80 -11.82
C LEU A 275 -10.53 -5.63 -12.23
N ASN A 276 -9.94 -4.63 -12.86
CA ASN A 276 -10.62 -3.43 -13.36
C ASN A 276 -9.96 -2.93 -14.66
N SER A 277 -10.26 -1.72 -15.12
CA SER A 277 -9.69 -1.18 -16.37
C SER A 277 -8.22 -0.78 -16.32
N GLN A 278 -7.63 -0.69 -15.13
CA GLN A 278 -6.25 -0.28 -14.87
C GLN A 278 -5.32 -1.49 -14.62
N THR A 279 -5.88 -2.68 -14.39
CA THR A 279 -5.12 -3.92 -14.16
C THR A 279 -4.66 -4.57 -15.47
N ASP A 280 -3.63 -5.43 -15.40
CA ASP A 280 -3.18 -6.20 -16.58
C ASP A 280 -4.13 -7.37 -16.86
N ASN A 281 -5.09 -7.14 -17.77
CA ASN A 281 -6.11 -8.11 -18.12
C ASN A 281 -5.78 -8.90 -19.41
N LEU A 282 -4.50 -9.00 -19.80
CA LEU A 282 -4.11 -9.70 -21.02
C LEU A 282 -4.25 -11.23 -20.92
N ARG A 283 -4.21 -11.77 -19.70
CA ARG A 283 -4.25 -13.21 -19.42
C ARG A 283 -5.61 -13.61 -18.84
N PHE A 284 -5.94 -14.90 -18.96
CA PHE A 284 -7.12 -15.45 -18.31
C PHE A 284 -6.90 -15.48 -16.79
N PRO A 285 -7.79 -14.87 -15.98
CA PRO A 285 -7.70 -14.96 -14.53
C PRO A 285 -7.96 -16.38 -14.04
N LEU A 286 -7.40 -16.71 -12.88
CA LEU A 286 -7.63 -17.99 -12.23
C LEU A 286 -8.65 -17.80 -11.10
N ALA A 287 -9.71 -18.60 -11.12
CA ALA A 287 -10.72 -18.66 -10.06
C ALA A 287 -10.78 -20.08 -9.49
N VAL A 288 -11.26 -20.24 -8.27
CA VAL A 288 -11.28 -21.52 -7.57
C VAL A 288 -12.71 -22.05 -7.49
N ALA A 289 -12.88 -23.35 -7.73
CA ALA A 289 -14.17 -24.01 -7.55
C ALA A 289 -14.64 -23.91 -6.08
N GLU A 290 -15.95 -23.75 -5.88
CA GLU A 290 -16.60 -23.47 -4.60
C GLU A 290 -16.27 -22.09 -3.99
N GLU A 291 -15.70 -21.16 -4.76
CA GLU A 291 -15.50 -19.78 -4.34
C GLU A 291 -16.25 -18.78 -5.22
N PRO A 292 -16.85 -17.73 -4.62
CA PRO A 292 -17.66 -16.81 -5.38
C PRO A 292 -16.82 -15.91 -6.29
N ILE A 293 -17.38 -15.63 -7.45
CA ILE A 293 -16.92 -14.64 -8.42
C ILE A 293 -17.94 -13.51 -8.40
N ILE A 294 -17.51 -12.32 -8.02
CA ILE A 294 -18.39 -11.15 -7.90
C ILE A 294 -18.09 -10.20 -9.06
N VAL A 295 -19.09 -9.92 -9.89
CA VAL A 295 -19.00 -8.97 -11.00
C VAL A 295 -19.78 -7.72 -10.63
N GLU A 296 -19.09 -6.60 -10.50
CA GLU A 296 -19.70 -5.31 -10.29
C GLU A 296 -19.98 -4.63 -11.63
N VAL A 297 -21.26 -4.33 -11.88
CA VAL A 297 -21.73 -3.74 -13.14
C VAL A 297 -22.35 -2.37 -12.87
N THR A 298 -21.85 -1.37 -13.58
CA THR A 298 -22.37 0.00 -13.52
C THR A 298 -23.43 0.24 -14.61
N PHE A 299 -24.63 0.62 -14.21
CA PHE A 299 -25.76 0.91 -15.09
C PHE A 299 -25.98 2.42 -15.23
N ARG A 300 -26.19 2.86 -16.47
CA ARG A 300 -26.61 4.22 -16.83
C ARG A 300 -28.03 4.18 -17.37
N ASN A 301 -28.92 4.98 -16.79
CA ASN A 301 -30.25 5.24 -17.34
C ASN A 301 -30.20 6.52 -18.21
N PRO A 302 -30.33 6.44 -19.54
CA PRO A 302 -30.40 7.63 -20.41
C PRO A 302 -31.76 8.35 -20.34
N LEU A 303 -32.80 7.72 -19.77
CA LEU A 303 -34.13 8.32 -19.67
C LEU A 303 -34.28 9.17 -18.41
N LYS A 304 -35.18 10.16 -18.47
CA LYS A 304 -35.61 10.96 -17.32
C LYS A 304 -36.64 10.25 -16.43
N VAL A 305 -36.99 9.01 -16.77
CA VAL A 305 -37.97 8.19 -16.04
C VAL A 305 -37.22 7.06 -15.34
N PRO A 306 -37.53 6.74 -14.07
CA PRO A 306 -36.90 5.62 -13.39
C PRO A 306 -37.23 4.28 -14.08
N LEU A 307 -36.22 3.41 -14.16
CA LEU A 307 -36.36 2.03 -14.65
C LEU A 307 -36.53 1.12 -13.45
N ALA A 308 -37.51 0.20 -13.51
CA ALA A 308 -37.66 -0.85 -12.51
C ALA A 308 -36.98 -2.12 -13.05
N LEU A 309 -35.93 -2.57 -12.36
CA LEU A 309 -35.18 -3.78 -12.68
C LEU A 309 -35.40 -4.83 -11.59
N SER A 310 -35.68 -6.08 -11.98
CA SER A 310 -35.77 -7.21 -11.06
C SER A 310 -35.11 -8.46 -11.65
N ASN A 311 -34.85 -9.47 -10.81
CA ASN A 311 -34.22 -10.74 -11.21
C ASN A 311 -32.90 -10.57 -11.99
N LEU A 312 -32.03 -9.67 -11.52
CA LEU A 312 -30.70 -9.50 -12.12
C LEU A 312 -29.86 -10.75 -11.87
N SER A 313 -29.26 -11.29 -12.94
CA SER A 313 -28.36 -12.45 -12.89
C SER A 313 -27.31 -12.36 -14.00
N LEU A 314 -26.18 -13.04 -13.84
CA LEU A 314 -25.14 -13.07 -14.86
C LEU A 314 -25.45 -14.14 -15.91
N LEU A 315 -25.22 -13.78 -17.17
CA LEU A 315 -25.24 -14.69 -18.32
C LEU A 315 -23.82 -15.20 -18.54
N TRP A 316 -23.65 -16.51 -18.63
CA TRP A 316 -22.33 -17.13 -18.76
C TRP A 316 -22.37 -18.39 -19.62
N ARG A 317 -21.20 -18.80 -20.09
CA ARG A 317 -20.95 -20.05 -20.80
C ARG A 317 -19.81 -20.80 -20.12
N PHE A 318 -19.98 -22.09 -19.93
CA PHE A 318 -18.99 -22.92 -19.25
C PHE A 318 -18.53 -24.07 -20.15
N THR A 319 -17.22 -24.27 -20.22
CA THR A 319 -16.58 -25.39 -20.93
C THR A 319 -15.80 -26.22 -19.92
N ALA A 320 -16.24 -27.45 -19.67
CA ALA A 320 -15.59 -28.33 -18.70
C ALA A 320 -14.18 -28.75 -19.16
N GLU A 321 -13.28 -28.99 -18.22
CA GLU A 321 -11.91 -29.41 -18.51
C GLU A 321 -11.88 -30.81 -19.17
N GLY A 322 -11.44 -30.89 -20.42
CA GLY A 322 -11.39 -32.14 -21.21
C GLY A 322 -12.58 -32.37 -22.16
N ALA A 323 -13.59 -31.50 -22.15
CA ALA A 323 -14.74 -31.57 -23.06
C ALA A 323 -14.40 -30.98 -24.44
N THR A 324 -14.98 -31.55 -25.51
CA THR A 324 -14.90 -30.98 -26.86
C THR A 324 -15.77 -29.71 -26.95
N PRO A 325 -15.44 -28.72 -27.82
CA PRO A 325 -16.20 -27.46 -27.93
C PRO A 325 -17.68 -27.61 -28.35
N SER A 326 -18.15 -28.83 -28.66
CA SER A 326 -19.56 -29.13 -28.87
C SER A 326 -20.35 -29.40 -27.58
N GLU A 327 -19.69 -29.54 -26.42
CA GLU A 327 -20.29 -29.79 -25.10
C GLU A 327 -20.28 -28.53 -24.21
N GLU A 328 -20.37 -27.35 -24.81
CA GLU A 328 -20.50 -26.08 -24.07
C GLU A 328 -21.86 -26.04 -23.35
N LYS A 329 -21.85 -25.90 -22.02
CA LYS A 329 -23.07 -25.71 -21.22
C LYS A 329 -23.39 -24.20 -21.16
N THR A 330 -24.62 -23.83 -21.49
CA THR A 330 -25.15 -22.46 -21.37
C THR A 330 -26.02 -22.30 -20.13
N THR A 331 -26.24 -21.05 -19.68
CA THR A 331 -27.06 -20.74 -18.49
C THR A 331 -28.45 -21.40 -18.49
N GLU A 332 -29.04 -21.67 -19.66
CA GLU A 332 -30.37 -22.28 -19.81
C GLU A 332 -30.34 -23.83 -19.79
N GLU A 333 -29.21 -24.47 -20.12
CA GLU A 333 -29.09 -25.94 -20.22
C GLU A 333 -28.61 -26.61 -18.93
N SER A 334 -28.01 -25.85 -18.00
CA SER A 334 -27.32 -26.43 -16.83
C SER A 334 -27.69 -25.77 -15.50
N ALA A 335 -28.93 -25.31 -15.33
CA ALA A 335 -29.42 -24.75 -14.08
C ALA A 335 -29.21 -25.75 -12.92
N GLY A 336 -28.07 -25.68 -12.23
CA GLY A 336 -27.76 -26.44 -11.02
C GLY A 336 -26.52 -27.36 -11.03
N GLU A 337 -25.85 -27.63 -12.16
CA GLU A 337 -24.77 -28.65 -12.18
C GLU A 337 -23.32 -28.12 -12.13
N ALA A 338 -23.02 -27.01 -12.81
CA ALA A 338 -21.63 -26.57 -13.02
C ALA A 338 -21.31 -25.18 -12.43
N VAL A 339 -22.25 -24.23 -12.51
CA VAL A 339 -22.13 -22.88 -11.95
C VAL A 339 -23.52 -22.41 -11.51
N THR A 340 -23.63 -21.79 -10.34
CA THR A 340 -24.88 -21.22 -9.80
C THR A 340 -24.82 -19.70 -9.74
N ASN A 341 -25.95 -19.04 -10.01
CA ASN A 341 -26.12 -17.61 -9.79
C ASN A 341 -26.66 -17.40 -8.37
N GLU A 342 -25.98 -16.59 -7.56
CA GLU A 342 -26.45 -16.18 -6.23
C GLU A 342 -27.07 -14.78 -6.29
N GLU A 343 -27.83 -14.40 -5.27
CA GLU A 343 -28.62 -13.15 -5.26
C GLU A 343 -27.75 -11.90 -5.47
N ALA A 344 -28.31 -10.94 -6.21
CA ALA A 344 -27.67 -9.65 -6.47
C ALA A 344 -27.70 -8.75 -5.23
N LEU A 345 -26.54 -8.28 -4.79
CA LEU A 345 -26.43 -7.22 -3.79
C LEU A 345 -26.44 -5.87 -4.52
N THR A 346 -27.54 -5.13 -4.43
CA THR A 346 -27.65 -3.74 -4.91
C THR A 346 -27.45 -2.78 -3.75
N GLU A 347 -26.32 -2.08 -3.73
CA GLU A 347 -26.14 -0.91 -2.86
C GLU A 347 -26.86 0.30 -3.48
N GLY A 348 -27.77 0.88 -2.71
CA GLY A 348 -28.38 2.15 -3.06
C GLY A 348 -27.40 3.29 -2.81
N VAL A 349 -27.20 4.16 -3.81
CA VAL A 349 -27.45 5.62 -3.76
C VAL A 349 -26.77 6.31 -4.97
N SER A 350 -27.59 7.09 -5.69
CA SER A 350 -27.28 8.00 -6.80
C SER A 350 -26.83 7.36 -8.13
N SER A 351 -27.31 7.94 -9.24
CA SER A 351 -26.88 7.55 -10.59
C SER A 351 -25.41 7.94 -10.82
N PRO A 352 -24.56 7.05 -11.33
CA PRO A 352 -24.87 5.73 -11.88
C PRO A 352 -25.05 4.64 -10.82
N ALA A 353 -26.05 3.78 -11.00
CA ALA A 353 -26.33 2.68 -10.08
C ALA A 353 -25.39 1.50 -10.34
N THR A 354 -24.81 0.94 -9.28
CA THR A 354 -23.93 -0.24 -9.33
C THR A 354 -24.66 -1.45 -8.76
N ALA A 355 -24.54 -2.61 -9.42
CA ALA A 355 -24.99 -3.89 -8.85
C ALA A 355 -23.82 -4.87 -8.77
N ARG A 356 -23.74 -5.61 -7.67
CA ARG A 356 -22.78 -6.70 -7.47
C ARG A 356 -23.51 -8.02 -7.68
N LEU A 357 -23.12 -8.73 -8.74
CA LEU A 357 -23.73 -9.99 -9.15
C LEU A 357 -22.76 -11.13 -8.85
N ARG A 358 -23.25 -12.22 -8.26
CA ARG A 358 -22.40 -13.27 -7.71
C ARG A 358 -22.62 -14.61 -8.43
N LEU A 359 -21.52 -15.26 -8.79
CA LEU A 359 -21.47 -16.59 -9.41
C LEU A 359 -20.68 -17.54 -8.52
N LEU A 360 -21.15 -18.78 -8.36
CA LEU A 360 -20.44 -19.83 -7.65
C LEU A 360 -20.18 -21.03 -8.60
N PRO A 361 -18.94 -21.25 -9.04
CA PRO A 361 -18.58 -22.36 -9.90
C PRO A 361 -18.31 -23.64 -9.10
N HIS A 362 -18.89 -24.77 -9.50
CA HIS A 362 -18.76 -26.08 -8.84
C HIS A 362 -17.83 -27.06 -9.58
N SER A 363 -17.45 -26.75 -10.82
CA SER A 363 -16.65 -27.63 -11.70
C SER A 363 -15.45 -26.91 -12.31
N THR A 364 -14.36 -27.64 -12.59
CA THR A 364 -13.17 -27.09 -13.24
C THR A 364 -13.36 -26.95 -14.75
N GLY A 365 -12.82 -25.88 -15.33
CA GLY A 365 -13.05 -25.55 -16.73
C GLY A 365 -12.80 -24.09 -17.07
N GLN A 366 -13.24 -23.67 -18.25
CA GLN A 366 -13.21 -22.27 -18.68
C GLN A 366 -14.61 -21.67 -18.56
N LEU A 367 -14.74 -20.57 -17.81
CA LEU A 367 -15.96 -19.80 -17.66
C LEU A 367 -15.83 -18.50 -18.47
N ASN A 368 -16.88 -18.16 -19.21
CA ASN A 368 -16.98 -16.91 -19.96
C ASN A 368 -18.24 -16.17 -19.50
N ILE A 369 -18.08 -14.98 -18.95
CA ILE A 369 -19.18 -14.12 -18.50
C ILE A 369 -19.58 -13.22 -19.67
N VAL A 370 -20.74 -13.49 -20.24
CA VAL A 370 -21.19 -12.91 -21.53
C VAL A 370 -22.05 -11.67 -21.33
N GLY A 371 -22.78 -11.55 -20.23
CA GLY A 371 -23.75 -10.47 -20.05
C GLY A 371 -24.52 -10.50 -18.73
N VAL A 372 -25.55 -9.67 -18.66
CA VAL A 372 -26.51 -9.61 -17.54
C VAL A 372 -27.91 -9.88 -18.09
N VAL A 373 -28.69 -10.70 -17.38
CA VAL A 373 -30.11 -10.94 -17.62
C VAL A 373 -30.92 -10.22 -16.55
N TYR A 374 -32.02 -9.58 -16.93
CA TYR A 374 -32.89 -8.87 -16.02
C TYR A 374 -34.32 -8.76 -16.57
N ASN A 375 -35.24 -8.46 -15.66
CA ASN A 375 -36.60 -8.05 -15.97
C ASN A 375 -36.68 -6.52 -15.98
N LEU A 376 -37.16 -5.95 -17.07
CA LEU A 376 -37.35 -4.52 -17.25
C LEU A 376 -38.84 -4.16 -17.19
N ALA A 377 -39.17 -3.17 -16.36
CA ALA A 377 -40.51 -2.57 -16.31
C ALA A 377 -40.44 -1.04 -16.29
N ALA A 378 -41.49 -0.41 -16.80
CA ALA A 378 -41.70 1.03 -16.62
C ALA A 378 -42.18 1.27 -15.18
N ALA A 379 -41.45 2.09 -14.41
CA ALA A 379 -41.90 2.47 -13.08
C ALA A 379 -43.25 3.21 -13.14
N SER A 380 -44.19 2.87 -12.27
CA SER A 380 -45.45 3.58 -12.16
C SER A 380 -45.20 4.96 -11.53
N SER A 381 -45.52 6.03 -12.27
CA SER A 381 -45.57 7.38 -11.73
C SER A 381 -46.81 7.50 -10.84
N GLY A 382 -46.71 7.07 -9.58
CA GLY A 382 -47.67 7.46 -8.56
C GLY A 382 -47.39 8.89 -8.15
N GLU A 383 -48.28 9.83 -8.50
CA GLU A 383 -48.29 11.15 -7.86
C GLU A 383 -48.55 10.96 -6.35
N PRO A 384 -47.71 11.50 -5.46
CA PRO A 384 -48.04 11.56 -4.04
C PRO A 384 -49.10 12.64 -3.85
N THR A 385 -50.28 12.27 -3.37
CA THR A 385 -51.28 13.23 -2.88
C THR A 385 -50.67 14.06 -1.74
N PRO A 386 -50.89 15.39 -1.69
CA PRO A 386 -50.24 16.23 -0.70
C PRO A 386 -50.93 16.07 0.66
N SER A 387 -50.22 15.54 1.65
CA SER A 387 -50.54 15.71 3.06
C SER A 387 -49.33 16.31 3.78
N SER A 388 -49.46 17.60 4.11
CA SER A 388 -48.87 18.32 5.24
C SER A 388 -47.43 18.04 5.66
N GLU A 389 -46.56 19.00 5.33
CA GLU A 389 -45.39 19.51 6.07
C GLU A 389 -44.43 18.53 6.79
N GLY A 390 -43.21 18.44 6.25
CA GLY A 390 -42.02 17.92 6.91
C GLY A 390 -40.88 17.78 5.88
N THR A 391 -39.89 18.66 5.97
CA THR A 391 -38.69 18.78 5.13
C THR A 391 -37.96 17.45 4.95
N ASP A 392 -37.74 17.00 3.71
CA ASP A 392 -36.49 16.40 3.21
C ASP A 392 -36.59 16.08 1.70
N SER A 393 -35.72 16.71 0.92
CA SER A 393 -35.58 16.53 -0.52
C SER A 393 -34.81 15.24 -0.82
N SER A 394 -35.54 14.15 -1.14
CA SER A 394 -34.98 12.91 -1.69
C SER A 394 -35.58 12.60 -3.07
N ALA A 395 -34.73 12.65 -4.10
CA ALA A 395 -35.09 12.19 -5.44
C ALA A 395 -35.03 10.65 -5.46
N GLY A 396 -36.19 10.01 -5.47
CA GLY A 396 -36.36 8.58 -5.22
C GLY A 396 -35.97 7.65 -6.37
N ILE A 397 -35.43 6.49 -5.99
CA ILE A 397 -35.61 5.21 -6.68
C ILE A 397 -36.38 4.32 -5.69
N CYS A 398 -37.55 3.84 -6.09
CA CYS A 398 -38.32 2.87 -5.33
C CYS A 398 -37.98 1.47 -5.86
N LEU A 399 -36.93 0.85 -5.31
CA LEU A 399 -36.70 -0.58 -5.43
C LEU A 399 -37.61 -1.26 -4.39
N LYS A 400 -38.87 -1.51 -4.76
CA LYS A 400 -39.72 -2.45 -4.02
C LYS A 400 -39.46 -3.84 -4.58
N THR A 401 -38.93 -4.72 -3.76
CA THR A 401 -39.06 -6.17 -3.93
C THR A 401 -40.56 -6.47 -4.07
N ILE A 402 -40.99 -6.82 -5.27
CA ILE A 402 -42.33 -7.39 -5.48
C ILE A 402 -42.15 -8.89 -5.33
N ASP A 403 -42.63 -9.44 -4.22
CA ASP A 403 -42.82 -10.87 -4.06
C ASP A 403 -43.68 -11.37 -5.23
N CYS A 404 -43.06 -12.07 -6.17
CA CYS A 404 -43.78 -12.71 -7.26
C CYS A 404 -44.35 -14.02 -6.72
N ILE A 405 -45.65 -14.01 -6.43
CA ILE A 405 -46.43 -15.23 -6.24
C ILE A 405 -46.29 -16.06 -7.51
N SER A 406 -45.71 -17.25 -7.38
CA SER A 406 -45.68 -18.26 -8.42
C SER A 406 -47.12 -18.72 -8.68
N ILE A 407 -47.66 -18.48 -9.88
CA ILE A 407 -48.92 -19.09 -10.31
C ILE A 407 -48.63 -19.96 -11.53
N THR A 408 -48.59 -21.26 -11.24
CA THR A 408 -48.66 -22.37 -12.21
C THR A 408 -49.90 -22.28 -13.08
N SER A 409 -49.72 -22.59 -14.35
CA SER A 409 -50.75 -22.67 -15.39
C SER A 409 -51.93 -23.57 -15.02
N VAL A 410 -53.15 -23.09 -15.23
CA VAL A 410 -54.31 -23.95 -15.52
C VAL A 410 -55.25 -23.27 -16.50
N SER A 411 -55.63 -24.04 -17.51
CA SER A 411 -56.45 -23.68 -18.66
C SER A 411 -57.92 -23.44 -18.31
N GLY A 412 -58.53 -22.49 -19.02
CA GLY A 412 -59.93 -22.53 -19.43
C GLY A 412 -60.97 -21.88 -18.51
N ALA A 413 -61.50 -20.72 -18.91
CA ALA A 413 -62.93 -20.46 -19.17
C ALA A 413 -63.22 -18.96 -19.23
N LEU A 414 -63.91 -18.57 -20.30
CA LEU A 414 -64.40 -17.24 -20.60
C LEU A 414 -65.54 -16.88 -19.62
N LEU A 415 -65.41 -15.81 -18.83
CA LEU A 415 -66.56 -15.16 -18.18
C LEU A 415 -66.29 -13.66 -17.98
N LEU A 416 -67.12 -12.86 -18.65
CA LEU A 416 -67.18 -11.41 -18.52
C LEU A 416 -67.73 -11.03 -17.14
N SER A 417 -66.95 -10.34 -16.31
CA SER A 417 -67.51 -9.48 -15.27
C SER A 417 -66.66 -8.23 -15.08
N THR A 418 -67.36 -7.10 -15.08
CA THR A 418 -66.87 -5.74 -14.89
C THR A 418 -66.35 -5.55 -13.47
N GLY A 419 -65.05 -5.25 -13.34
CA GLY A 419 -64.41 -4.89 -12.08
C GLY A 419 -62.93 -4.52 -12.30
N GLN A 420 -62.52 -3.38 -11.76
CA GLN A 420 -61.17 -2.79 -11.68
C GLN A 420 -60.02 -3.69 -12.20
N GLN A 421 -59.52 -3.38 -13.41
CA GLN A 421 -58.22 -3.87 -13.87
C GLN A 421 -57.14 -3.26 -12.98
N ALA A 422 -56.58 -4.07 -12.08
CA ALA A 422 -55.22 -3.84 -11.60
C ALA A 422 -54.34 -3.78 -12.86
N LEU A 423 -53.73 -2.61 -13.12
CA LEU A 423 -52.76 -2.43 -14.21
C LEU A 423 -51.62 -3.42 -13.96
N GLU A 424 -51.65 -4.54 -14.66
CA GLU A 424 -50.57 -5.52 -14.69
C GLU A 424 -49.31 -4.77 -15.14
N VAL A 425 -48.35 -4.58 -14.23
CA VAL A 425 -47.10 -3.90 -14.54
C VAL A 425 -46.43 -4.72 -15.64
N MET A 426 -46.26 -4.13 -16.81
CA MET A 426 -45.78 -4.87 -17.96
C MET A 426 -44.27 -5.09 -17.84
N VAL A 427 -43.90 -6.33 -17.50
CA VAL A 427 -42.52 -6.77 -17.32
C VAL A 427 -42.04 -7.50 -18.57
N VAL A 428 -40.83 -7.19 -19.02
CA VAL A 428 -40.16 -7.88 -20.13
C VAL A 428 -38.81 -8.41 -19.66
N ARG A 429 -38.58 -9.71 -19.84
CA ARG A 429 -37.28 -10.33 -19.59
C ARG A 429 -36.37 -10.15 -20.79
N GLY A 430 -35.11 -9.82 -20.56
CA GLY A 430 -34.12 -9.77 -21.62
C GLY A 430 -32.71 -9.71 -21.08
N ARG A 431 -31.75 -9.52 -21.98
CA ARG A 431 -30.32 -9.53 -21.65
C ARG A 431 -29.60 -8.30 -22.18
N GLN A 432 -28.41 -8.09 -21.65
CA GLN A 432 -27.46 -7.13 -22.17
C GLN A 432 -26.05 -7.70 -22.14
N ASP A 433 -25.39 -7.69 -23.29
CA ASP A 433 -24.04 -8.21 -23.42
C ASP A 433 -23.04 -7.31 -22.69
N LEU A 434 -22.09 -7.94 -21.99
CA LEU A 434 -20.92 -7.30 -21.40
C LEU A 434 -19.77 -7.42 -22.39
N LYS A 435 -19.45 -6.32 -23.09
CA LYS A 435 -18.35 -6.27 -24.07
C LYS A 435 -17.29 -5.30 -23.56
N ILE A 436 -16.32 -5.84 -22.86
CA ILE A 436 -15.19 -5.05 -22.35
C ILE A 436 -14.19 -4.83 -23.48
N GLN A 437 -13.80 -3.58 -23.67
CA GLN A 437 -12.71 -3.19 -24.58
C GLN A 437 -11.46 -2.92 -23.76
N GLY A 438 -10.33 -3.49 -24.18
CA GLY A 438 -9.05 -3.21 -23.55
C GLY A 438 -8.52 -1.81 -23.83
N PRO A 439 -7.36 -1.46 -23.27
CA PRO A 439 -6.76 -0.14 -23.41
C PRO A 439 -6.49 0.20 -24.89
N ARG A 440 -6.59 1.48 -25.24
CA ARG A 440 -6.30 1.94 -26.60
C ARG A 440 -4.81 1.75 -26.91
N LEU A 441 -4.53 1.04 -27.99
CA LEU A 441 -3.18 0.84 -28.50
C LEU A 441 -2.72 2.13 -29.17
N ASN A 442 -1.52 2.60 -28.81
CA ASN A 442 -0.93 3.84 -29.33
C ASN A 442 0.53 3.66 -29.79
N GLN A 443 1.00 2.42 -29.96
CA GLN A 443 2.42 2.15 -30.24
C GLN A 443 2.74 2.34 -31.73
N THR A 444 1.94 1.81 -32.65
CA THR A 444 2.18 1.94 -34.09
C THR A 444 1.46 3.16 -34.69
N LYS A 445 1.93 3.65 -35.85
CA LYS A 445 1.21 4.70 -36.62
C LYS A 445 -0.18 4.23 -37.04
N GLU A 446 -0.30 2.95 -37.36
CA GLU A 446 -1.57 2.30 -37.72
C GLU A 446 -2.55 2.29 -36.54
N ASP A 447 -2.08 1.97 -35.32
CA ASP A 447 -2.92 2.01 -34.11
C ASP A 447 -3.44 3.41 -33.80
N LYS A 448 -2.59 4.43 -34.01
CA LYS A 448 -2.97 5.85 -33.82
C LYS A 448 -4.03 6.29 -34.84
N MET A 449 -3.97 5.79 -36.07
CA MET A 449 -4.89 6.16 -37.15
C MET A 449 -6.22 5.38 -37.12
N LEU A 450 -6.23 4.11 -36.68
CA LEU A 450 -7.40 3.23 -36.72
C LEU A 450 -8.11 3.01 -35.37
N VAL A 451 -7.65 3.65 -34.27
CA VAL A 451 -8.20 3.48 -32.91
C VAL A 451 -8.38 2.01 -32.55
N ARG A 452 -7.26 1.27 -32.42
CA ARG A 452 -7.29 -0.14 -32.05
C ARG A 452 -7.24 -0.30 -30.54
N HIS A 453 -7.97 -1.27 -30.01
CA HIS A 453 -8.00 -1.60 -28.58
C HIS A 453 -7.29 -2.93 -28.32
N GLY A 454 -6.63 -3.04 -27.17
CA GLY A 454 -6.03 -4.28 -26.68
C GLY A 454 -7.08 -5.31 -26.25
N GLN A 455 -6.62 -6.52 -25.95
CA GLN A 455 -7.47 -7.56 -25.37
C GLN A 455 -7.70 -7.30 -23.88
N ASP A 456 -8.86 -7.71 -23.38
CA ASP A 456 -9.21 -7.68 -21.96
C ASP A 456 -9.98 -8.96 -21.64
N ARG A 457 -9.41 -9.81 -20.79
CA ARG A 457 -9.91 -11.16 -20.47
C ARG A 457 -10.45 -11.27 -19.05
N ARG A 458 -10.76 -10.14 -18.39
CA ARG A 458 -11.21 -10.15 -16.98
C ARG A 458 -12.53 -10.91 -16.76
N LEU A 459 -13.32 -11.11 -17.82
CA LEU A 459 -14.59 -11.86 -17.82
C LEU A 459 -14.44 -13.34 -18.23
N ASP A 460 -13.22 -13.81 -18.48
CA ASP A 460 -12.94 -15.17 -18.96
C ASP A 460 -12.12 -16.01 -17.95
N PRO A 461 -12.58 -16.21 -16.70
CA PRO A 461 -11.80 -16.95 -15.71
C PRO A 461 -11.67 -18.45 -16.03
N ILE A 462 -10.51 -19.01 -15.71
CA ILE A 462 -10.26 -20.46 -15.69
C ILE A 462 -10.51 -20.95 -14.26
N ILE A 463 -11.50 -21.81 -14.10
CA ILE A 463 -11.84 -22.43 -12.82
C ILE A 463 -10.87 -23.58 -12.54
N THR A 464 -10.12 -23.47 -11.45
CA THR A 464 -9.17 -24.46 -10.95
C THR A 464 -9.78 -25.28 -9.82
N PRO A 465 -9.19 -26.45 -9.47
CA PRO A 465 -9.66 -27.27 -8.36
C PRO A 465 -9.69 -26.48 -7.04
N PRO A 466 -10.50 -26.94 -6.05
CA PRO A 466 -10.55 -26.33 -4.72
C PRO A 466 -9.16 -26.13 -4.12
N MET A 467 -8.93 -24.96 -3.54
CA MET A 467 -7.68 -24.57 -2.90
C MET A 467 -7.91 -24.29 -1.42
N PRO A 468 -6.89 -24.43 -0.56
CA PRO A 468 -7.02 -24.07 0.84
C PRO A 468 -7.40 -22.59 1.00
N LEU A 469 -8.12 -22.25 2.05
CA LEU A 469 -8.51 -20.88 2.39
C LEU A 469 -8.18 -20.62 3.85
N MET A 470 -7.34 -19.62 4.09
CA MET A 470 -6.90 -19.24 5.43
C MET A 470 -7.53 -17.91 5.84
N GLU A 471 -8.08 -17.87 7.05
CA GLU A 471 -8.45 -16.64 7.74
C GLU A 471 -7.48 -16.39 8.89
N VAL A 472 -7.22 -15.10 9.17
CA VAL A 472 -6.30 -14.68 10.24
C VAL A 472 -7.00 -13.66 11.11
N PHE A 473 -6.95 -13.89 12.42
CA PHE A 473 -7.53 -13.02 13.44
C PHE A 473 -6.45 -12.56 14.43
N PHE A 474 -6.40 -11.26 14.69
CA PHE A 474 -5.52 -10.65 15.67
C PHE A 474 -6.31 -10.42 16.95
N LEU A 475 -5.73 -10.78 18.09
CA LEU A 475 -6.30 -10.56 19.41
C LEU A 475 -5.34 -9.69 20.22
N GLN A 476 -5.90 -8.71 20.93
CA GLN A 476 -5.12 -7.77 21.77
C GLN A 476 -4.03 -7.03 20.97
N PHE A 477 -4.32 -6.67 19.72
CA PHE A 477 -3.38 -5.93 18.89
C PHE A 477 -3.30 -4.46 19.35
N PRO A 478 -2.12 -3.95 19.73
CA PRO A 478 -1.98 -2.59 20.23
C PRO A 478 -2.11 -1.56 19.10
N THR A 479 -2.82 -0.47 19.36
CA THR A 479 -2.92 0.68 18.46
C THR A 479 -1.89 1.77 18.77
N ALA A 480 -1.34 1.77 19.99
CA ALA A 480 -0.32 2.70 20.43
C ALA A 480 0.76 1.96 21.24
N LEU A 481 2.02 2.36 21.06
CA LEU A 481 3.19 1.81 21.76
C LEU A 481 4.19 2.93 22.08
N LEU A 482 4.96 2.78 23.15
CA LEU A 482 6.17 3.58 23.36
C LEU A 482 7.29 3.12 22.42
N CYS A 483 8.20 4.01 22.02
CA CYS A 483 9.34 3.64 21.18
C CYS A 483 10.17 2.54 21.87
N GLY A 484 10.41 1.42 21.19
CA GLY A 484 11.08 0.25 21.76
C GLY A 484 10.28 -0.57 22.78
N GLU A 485 9.00 -0.27 23.04
CA GLU A 485 8.13 -1.12 23.87
C GLU A 485 7.99 -2.51 23.28
N ILE A 486 7.93 -3.55 24.11
CA ILE A 486 7.57 -4.90 23.68
C ILE A 486 6.18 -5.25 24.22
N ARG A 487 5.26 -5.56 23.31
CA ARG A 487 3.89 -5.95 23.63
C ARG A 487 3.58 -7.34 23.09
N LYS A 488 2.93 -8.16 23.90
CA LYS A 488 2.37 -9.44 23.48
C LYS A 488 0.98 -9.24 22.89
N ALA A 489 0.76 -9.79 21.71
CA ALA A 489 -0.55 -10.00 21.09
C ALA A 489 -0.68 -11.50 20.73
N TYR A 490 -1.85 -11.89 20.21
CA TYR A 490 -2.05 -13.22 19.67
C TYR A 490 -2.56 -13.16 18.24
N VAL A 491 -2.16 -14.13 17.43
CA VAL A 491 -2.67 -14.32 16.07
C VAL A 491 -3.21 -15.72 15.96
N GLU A 492 -4.46 -15.83 15.52
CA GLU A 492 -5.14 -17.09 15.25
C GLU A 492 -5.20 -17.30 13.74
N PHE A 493 -4.68 -18.44 13.29
CA PHE A 493 -4.73 -18.89 11.90
C PHE A 493 -5.78 -19.99 11.79
N CYS A 494 -6.78 -19.80 10.94
CA CYS A 494 -7.89 -20.73 10.75
C CYS A 494 -7.93 -21.23 9.31
N ASN A 495 -7.94 -22.54 9.09
CA ASN A 495 -8.23 -23.12 7.78
C ASN A 495 -9.74 -23.34 7.63
N VAL A 496 -10.41 -22.50 6.84
CA VAL A 496 -11.88 -22.57 6.65
C VAL A 496 -12.29 -23.39 5.42
N SER A 497 -11.32 -23.95 4.70
CA SER A 497 -11.56 -24.71 3.48
C SER A 497 -11.65 -26.22 3.71
N GLY A 498 -12.00 -26.96 2.64
CA GLY A 498 -11.93 -28.43 2.61
C GLY A 498 -10.54 -29.01 2.33
N GLY A 499 -9.52 -28.19 2.05
CA GLY A 499 -8.16 -28.64 1.71
C GLY A 499 -7.13 -28.32 2.79
N ALA A 500 -6.15 -29.19 3.01
CA ALA A 500 -5.07 -28.94 3.99
C ALA A 500 -4.05 -27.92 3.45
N LEU A 501 -3.65 -26.97 4.30
CA LEU A 501 -2.69 -25.91 3.96
C LEU A 501 -1.32 -26.15 4.59
N CYS A 502 -0.25 -25.73 3.92
CA CYS A 502 1.12 -25.86 4.39
C CYS A 502 2.01 -24.68 3.95
N GLY A 503 3.25 -24.65 4.41
CA GLY A 503 4.25 -23.68 3.94
C GLY A 503 3.94 -22.24 4.33
N LEU A 504 3.32 -22.02 5.49
CA LEU A 504 2.93 -20.68 5.93
C LEU A 504 4.13 -19.76 6.16
N ARG A 505 4.09 -18.60 5.52
CA ARG A 505 5.09 -17.54 5.68
C ARG A 505 4.41 -16.18 5.76
N VAL A 506 5.11 -15.20 6.32
CA VAL A 506 4.66 -13.81 6.32
C VAL A 506 5.80 -12.89 5.91
N ALA A 507 5.52 -11.92 5.05
CA ALA A 507 6.39 -10.79 4.79
C ALA A 507 5.72 -9.52 5.31
N SER A 508 6.53 -8.53 5.64
CA SER A 508 6.02 -7.23 6.07
C SER A 508 6.89 -6.10 5.54
N THR A 509 6.29 -4.92 5.41
CA THR A 509 7.04 -3.67 5.21
C THR A 509 8.02 -3.41 6.35
N HIS A 510 7.71 -3.86 7.57
CA HIS A 510 8.50 -3.61 8.78
C HIS A 510 8.79 -4.94 9.52
N PRO A 511 9.67 -5.81 8.98
CA PRO A 511 9.96 -7.14 9.53
C PRO A 511 10.66 -7.12 10.90
N ASP A 512 11.15 -5.95 11.31
CA ASP A 512 11.87 -5.74 12.57
C ASP A 512 10.92 -5.39 13.73
N PHE A 513 9.63 -5.19 13.45
CA PHE A 513 8.61 -4.79 14.44
C PHE A 513 7.87 -5.98 15.04
N PHE A 514 8.05 -7.21 14.54
CA PHE A 514 7.38 -8.37 15.11
C PHE A 514 8.19 -9.67 15.05
N THR A 515 7.84 -10.61 15.93
CA THR A 515 8.33 -12.00 15.93
C THR A 515 7.28 -12.94 16.52
N PHE A 516 7.24 -14.20 16.07
CA PHE A 516 6.36 -15.23 16.65
C PHE A 516 7.07 -15.97 17.80
N GLY A 517 6.33 -16.29 18.87
CA GLY A 517 6.79 -17.21 19.91
C GLY A 517 6.38 -18.66 19.64
N SER A 518 6.90 -19.59 20.46
CA SER A 518 6.58 -21.03 20.39
C SER A 518 5.19 -21.36 20.97
N GLN A 519 4.53 -22.37 20.40
CA GLN A 519 3.25 -22.92 20.86
C GLN A 519 3.32 -23.52 22.28
N THR A 520 4.47 -24.05 22.69
CA THR A 520 4.69 -24.67 24.02
C THR A 520 4.50 -23.73 25.23
N THR A 521 4.21 -22.45 24.98
CA THR A 521 4.06 -21.39 25.99
C THR A 521 2.61 -20.92 26.17
N THR A 522 1.64 -21.56 25.52
CA THR A 522 0.20 -21.29 25.72
C THR A 522 -0.34 -22.11 26.90
N PRO A 523 -1.03 -21.50 27.88
CA PRO A 523 -1.94 -22.24 28.75
C PRO A 523 -3.14 -22.71 27.90
N LEU A 524 -3.51 -23.98 28.03
CA LEU A 524 -4.62 -24.66 27.33
C LEU A 524 -6.04 -24.20 27.76
N THR A 525 -6.21 -22.96 28.22
CA THR A 525 -7.51 -22.41 28.64
C THR A 525 -7.65 -20.95 28.22
N PRO A 526 -8.87 -20.48 27.86
CA PRO A 526 -9.08 -19.07 27.55
C PRO A 526 -8.75 -18.25 28.79
N VAL A 527 -7.60 -17.58 28.75
CA VAL A 527 -7.17 -16.67 29.82
C VAL A 527 -8.17 -15.52 29.82
N SER A 528 -8.93 -15.38 30.90
CA SER A 528 -9.76 -14.20 31.11
C SER A 528 -8.90 -12.93 30.94
N PRO A 529 -9.43 -11.86 30.30
CA PRO A 529 -8.65 -10.70 29.87
C PRO A 529 -7.85 -10.03 31.00
N THR A 530 -8.25 -10.23 32.26
CA THR A 530 -7.63 -9.66 33.46
C THR A 530 -6.39 -10.40 33.99
N SER A 531 -6.02 -11.58 33.48
CA SER A 531 -4.88 -12.35 33.99
C SER A 531 -3.63 -12.35 33.09
N ALA A 532 -3.76 -11.90 31.84
CA ALA A 532 -2.64 -11.74 30.90
C ALA A 532 -1.79 -10.47 31.18
N GLU A 533 -2.33 -9.50 31.91
CA GLU A 533 -1.69 -8.19 32.16
C GLU A 533 -0.43 -8.25 33.04
N ASN A 534 -0.15 -9.39 33.71
CA ASN A 534 0.90 -9.48 34.73
C ASN A 534 2.07 -10.42 34.38
N CYS A 535 2.15 -10.95 33.17
CA CYS A 535 3.28 -11.78 32.75
C CYS A 535 4.34 -10.90 32.03
N SER A 536 5.59 -10.92 32.51
CA SER A 536 6.71 -10.27 31.83
C SER A 536 6.80 -10.75 30.37
N ALA A 537 7.09 -9.83 29.46
CA ALA A 537 7.33 -10.10 28.05
C ALA A 537 8.58 -10.98 27.85
N TYR A 538 9.49 -10.95 28.82
CA TYR A 538 10.78 -11.63 28.74
C TYR A 538 10.83 -12.90 29.57
N LYS A 539 11.67 -13.85 29.14
CA LYS A 539 12.04 -14.99 29.96
C LYS A 539 12.98 -14.53 31.08
N THR A 540 12.51 -14.61 32.31
CA THR A 540 13.28 -14.23 33.51
C THR A 540 13.82 -15.44 34.27
N THR A 541 14.91 -15.22 35.00
CA THR A 541 15.46 -16.16 35.98
C THR A 541 15.68 -15.42 37.30
N ALA A 542 15.24 -16.02 38.41
CA ALA A 542 15.42 -15.45 39.73
C ALA A 542 16.92 -15.45 40.08
N THR A 543 17.44 -14.27 40.44
CA THR A 543 18.86 -14.09 40.82
C THR A 543 18.97 -13.19 42.04
N THR A 544 19.74 -13.60 43.05
CA THR A 544 20.02 -12.76 44.22
C THR A 544 21.05 -11.68 43.86
N ARG A 545 20.72 -10.40 44.05
CA ARG A 545 21.61 -9.26 43.75
C ARG A 545 22.90 -9.34 44.58
N GLN A 546 24.04 -9.62 43.93
CA GLN A 546 25.36 -9.48 44.53
C GLN A 546 26.08 -8.26 43.95
N PRO A 547 26.43 -7.24 44.77
CA PRO A 547 27.18 -6.09 44.29
C PRO A 547 28.54 -6.54 43.74
N GLY A 548 28.77 -6.27 42.45
CA GLY A 548 29.97 -6.67 41.74
C GLY A 548 29.89 -7.97 40.93
N SER A 549 28.69 -8.53 40.74
CA SER A 549 28.44 -9.69 39.87
C SER A 549 28.99 -9.48 38.45
N VAL A 550 29.64 -10.52 37.91
CA VAL A 550 30.12 -10.59 36.53
C VAL A 550 28.92 -10.87 35.60
N ALA A 551 29.00 -10.41 34.35
CA ALA A 551 28.00 -10.70 33.33
C ALA A 551 27.82 -12.20 33.09
N SER A 552 26.59 -12.63 32.86
CA SER A 552 26.33 -14.02 32.45
C SER A 552 26.44 -14.13 30.93
N GLU A 553 27.35 -14.98 30.45
CA GLU A 553 27.62 -15.15 29.02
C GLU A 553 26.85 -16.33 28.43
N THR A 554 26.16 -16.12 27.31
CA THR A 554 25.51 -17.18 26.52
C THR A 554 25.94 -17.07 25.06
N LEU A 555 26.30 -18.20 24.46
CA LEU A 555 26.71 -18.27 23.06
C LEU A 555 25.53 -18.66 22.18
N VAL A 556 25.35 -17.91 21.10
CA VAL A 556 24.21 -18.05 20.20
C VAL A 556 24.66 -17.99 18.75
N SER A 557 24.04 -18.79 17.88
CA SER A 557 24.22 -18.71 16.44
C SER A 557 23.22 -17.71 15.85
N ALA A 558 23.69 -16.80 14.98
CA ALA A 558 22.80 -15.83 14.33
C ALA A 558 21.69 -16.53 13.52
N LYS A 559 21.95 -17.71 12.94
CA LYS A 559 20.98 -18.47 12.14
C LYS A 559 19.76 -18.93 12.93
N ASP A 560 19.86 -18.98 14.26
CA ASP A 560 18.78 -19.44 15.13
C ASP A 560 17.72 -18.33 15.28
N PHE A 561 18.07 -17.08 14.95
CA PHE A 561 17.25 -15.86 15.10
C PHE A 561 17.02 -15.13 13.77
N SER A 562 17.98 -15.21 12.85
CA SER A 562 17.95 -14.54 11.56
C SER A 562 17.44 -15.48 10.47
N GLN A 563 16.23 -15.21 9.97
CA GLN A 563 15.91 -15.58 8.60
C GLN A 563 16.51 -14.49 7.71
N LEU A 564 17.43 -14.86 6.81
CA LEU A 564 18.20 -13.92 5.96
C LEU A 564 17.31 -13.12 4.98
N SER A 565 16.04 -13.46 4.89
CA SER A 565 15.01 -12.83 4.07
C SER A 565 14.11 -11.95 4.94
N GLY A 566 13.51 -10.88 4.40
CA GLY A 566 12.43 -10.12 5.07
C GLY A 566 11.14 -10.92 5.30
N VAL A 567 11.22 -12.24 5.15
CA VAL A 567 10.16 -13.23 5.24
C VAL A 567 10.37 -14.05 6.51
N MET A 568 9.29 -14.31 7.22
CA MET A 568 9.26 -15.15 8.42
C MET A 568 8.43 -16.41 8.18
N GLU A 569 8.97 -17.58 8.49
CA GLU A 569 8.16 -18.82 8.56
C GLU A 569 7.30 -18.84 9.82
N ILE A 570 6.02 -19.21 9.67
CA ILE A 570 5.06 -19.22 10.77
C ILE A 570 5.17 -20.59 11.49
N PRO A 571 5.52 -20.62 12.79
CA PRO A 571 5.81 -21.86 13.51
C PRO A 571 4.52 -22.63 13.88
N ILE A 572 4.01 -23.42 12.93
CA ILE A 572 2.89 -24.34 13.15
C ILE A 572 3.43 -25.74 13.51
N GLU A 573 2.89 -26.35 14.57
CA GLU A 573 3.17 -27.74 14.93
C GLU A 573 2.83 -28.69 13.77
N GLY A 574 3.80 -29.50 13.33
CA GLY A 574 3.63 -30.40 12.18
C GLY A 574 3.65 -29.72 10.80
N GLY A 575 3.72 -28.38 10.72
CA GLY A 575 3.91 -27.61 9.48
C GLY A 575 2.74 -27.64 8.49
N THR A 576 1.61 -28.24 8.86
CA THR A 576 0.39 -28.37 8.05
C THR A 576 -0.83 -28.13 8.94
N LEU A 577 -1.81 -27.37 8.45
CA LEU A 577 -3.07 -27.10 9.16
C LEU A 577 -4.23 -27.78 8.41
N GLN A 578 -4.95 -28.67 9.09
CA GLN A 578 -6.02 -29.49 8.49
C GLN A 578 -7.28 -28.66 8.20
N PRO A 579 -8.19 -29.14 7.32
CA PRO A 579 -9.49 -28.52 7.08
C PRO A 579 -10.27 -28.29 8.38
N GLY A 580 -10.72 -27.07 8.63
CA GLY A 580 -11.47 -26.67 9.83
C GLY A 580 -10.62 -26.48 11.09
N GLU A 581 -9.31 -26.71 11.05
CA GLU A 581 -8.40 -26.55 12.18
C GLU A 581 -8.00 -25.08 12.38
N SER A 582 -7.83 -24.67 13.63
CA SER A 582 -7.26 -23.38 14.00
C SER A 582 -6.06 -23.52 14.93
N THR A 583 -5.11 -22.59 14.82
CA THR A 583 -3.91 -22.54 15.66
C THR A 583 -3.66 -21.11 16.10
N GLN A 584 -3.45 -20.91 17.40
CA GLN A 584 -3.14 -19.61 17.96
C GLN A 584 -1.65 -19.51 18.32
N LEU A 585 -1.01 -18.44 17.88
CA LEU A 585 0.40 -18.14 18.14
C LEU A 585 0.56 -16.83 18.90
N PRO A 586 1.50 -16.76 19.88
CA PRO A 586 1.89 -15.50 20.47
C PRO A 586 2.67 -14.67 19.45
N LEU A 587 2.24 -13.43 19.23
CA LEU A 587 2.88 -12.42 18.40
C LEU A 587 3.49 -11.35 19.31
N TRP A 588 4.81 -11.23 19.29
CA TRP A 588 5.51 -10.15 19.98
C TRP A 588 5.67 -8.98 19.02
N LEU A 589 5.30 -7.79 19.47
CA LEU A 589 5.40 -6.53 18.74
C LEU A 589 6.39 -5.62 19.42
N ARG A 590 7.26 -4.97 18.65
CA ARG A 590 8.20 -3.94 19.12
C ARG A 590 7.75 -2.58 18.60
N GLY A 591 7.64 -1.62 19.52
CA GLY A 591 7.35 -0.23 19.22
C GLY A 591 8.43 0.36 18.29
N PRO A 592 8.05 1.03 17.19
CA PRO A 592 8.98 1.69 16.28
C PRO A 592 9.94 2.64 17.02
N ASP A 593 11.19 2.74 16.57
CA ASP A 593 12.19 3.62 17.21
C ASP A 593 11.94 5.12 16.92
N GLN A 594 11.09 5.43 15.93
CA GLN A 594 10.70 6.80 15.58
C GLN A 594 9.26 7.07 16.01
N GLU A 595 9.02 8.25 16.56
CA GLU A 595 7.66 8.70 16.90
C GLU A 595 6.78 8.93 15.67
N GLY A 596 5.47 8.78 15.82
CA GLY A 596 4.48 9.05 14.78
C GLY A 596 3.60 7.83 14.46
N VAL A 597 2.77 7.97 13.43
CA VAL A 597 1.89 6.89 12.96
C VAL A 597 2.64 6.07 11.91
N HIS A 598 2.75 4.76 12.15
CA HIS A 598 3.42 3.82 11.26
C HIS A 598 2.40 2.87 10.65
N GLU A 599 2.37 2.80 9.33
CA GLU A 599 1.56 1.85 8.57
C GLU A 599 2.36 0.56 8.34
N ILE A 600 1.88 -0.54 8.92
CA ILE A 600 2.52 -1.85 8.81
C ILE A 600 1.64 -2.75 7.97
N ASN A 601 2.20 -3.24 6.88
CA ASN A 601 1.55 -4.17 5.96
C ASN A 601 2.11 -5.58 6.19
N PHE A 602 1.22 -6.57 6.33
CA PHE A 602 1.53 -7.99 6.43
C PHE A 602 0.97 -8.73 5.23
N LEU A 603 1.80 -9.53 4.58
CA LEU A 603 1.40 -10.44 3.51
C LEU A 603 1.64 -11.87 3.98
N PHE A 604 0.57 -12.59 4.28
CA PHE A 604 0.61 -14.01 4.61
C PHE A 604 0.60 -14.82 3.32
N TYR A 605 1.43 -15.85 3.26
CA TYR A 605 1.59 -16.78 2.15
C TYR A 605 1.33 -18.19 2.63
N TYR A 606 0.63 -18.99 1.83
CA TYR A 606 0.38 -20.39 2.12
C TYR A 606 0.17 -21.19 0.82
N GLU A 607 0.46 -22.48 0.89
CA GLU A 607 0.41 -23.41 -0.24
C GLU A 607 -0.59 -24.54 0.03
N SER A 608 -1.06 -25.18 -1.04
CA SER A 608 -1.77 -26.46 -0.92
C SER A 608 -0.79 -27.60 -0.72
N THR A 609 -1.18 -28.57 0.11
CA THR A 609 -0.47 -29.85 0.22
C THR A 609 -0.47 -30.64 -1.10
N THR A 610 -1.48 -30.45 -1.95
CA THR A 610 -1.57 -31.05 -3.28
C THR A 610 -0.76 -30.23 -4.31
N LYS A 611 0.30 -30.82 -4.84
CA LYS A 611 1.15 -30.20 -5.86
C LYS A 611 0.58 -30.37 -7.28
N GLY A 612 0.93 -29.46 -8.18
CA GLY A 612 0.57 -29.53 -9.61
C GLY A 612 -0.69 -28.76 -10.01
N ILE A 613 -1.29 -27.98 -9.11
CA ILE A 613 -2.41 -27.08 -9.41
C ILE A 613 -1.87 -25.83 -10.13
N LYS A 614 -2.68 -25.26 -11.05
CA LYS A 614 -2.34 -24.02 -11.78
C LYS A 614 -2.04 -22.85 -10.83
N ILE A 615 -2.74 -22.78 -9.70
CA ILE A 615 -2.45 -21.87 -8.59
C ILE A 615 -1.45 -22.57 -7.66
N SER A 616 -0.22 -22.05 -7.59
CA SER A 616 0.84 -22.63 -6.75
C SER A 616 0.74 -22.21 -5.28
N HIS A 617 0.16 -21.05 -5.01
CA HIS A 617 0.10 -20.46 -3.67
C HIS A 617 -1.05 -19.48 -3.55
N ARG A 618 -1.36 -19.07 -2.32
CA ARG A 618 -2.32 -18.02 -1.99
C ARG A 618 -1.71 -17.03 -1.03
N VAL A 619 -2.26 -15.82 -1.05
CA VAL A 619 -1.86 -14.75 -0.15
C VAL A 619 -3.05 -14.12 0.56
N LEU A 620 -2.80 -13.59 1.76
CA LEU A 620 -3.76 -12.85 2.56
C LEU A 620 -3.08 -11.55 3.05
N ARG A 621 -3.71 -10.41 2.77
CA ARG A 621 -3.19 -9.07 3.11
C ARG A 621 -3.76 -8.60 4.44
N HIS A 622 -2.95 -7.91 5.24
CA HIS A 622 -3.42 -7.18 6.41
C HIS A 622 -2.65 -5.87 6.58
N THR A 623 -3.35 -4.79 6.89
CA THR A 623 -2.76 -3.47 7.16
C THR A 623 -3.17 -3.04 8.56
N VAL A 624 -2.20 -2.56 9.35
CA VAL A 624 -2.42 -2.00 10.69
C VAL A 624 -1.69 -0.68 10.84
N PHE A 625 -2.18 0.15 11.76
CA PHE A 625 -1.56 1.42 12.11
C PHE A 625 -1.16 1.38 13.58
N ILE A 626 0.10 1.71 13.87
CA ILE A 626 0.62 1.82 15.23
C ILE A 626 1.10 3.26 15.45
N CYS A 627 0.58 3.91 16.49
CA CYS A 627 1.06 5.21 16.94
C CYS A 627 2.22 5.01 17.94
N ALA A 628 3.43 5.42 17.56
CA ALA A 628 4.62 5.35 18.39
C ALA A 628 4.85 6.66 19.14
N SER A 629 4.97 6.60 20.47
CA SER A 629 5.23 7.75 21.34
C SER A 629 6.65 7.72 21.89
N ARG A 630 7.24 8.90 22.16
CA ARG A 630 8.60 9.02 22.71
C ARG A 630 8.77 8.26 24.02
N SER A 631 9.91 7.61 24.21
CA SER A 631 10.27 6.88 25.45
C SER A 631 11.61 7.35 26.02
N LEU A 632 12.68 6.58 25.79
CA LEU A 632 14.04 6.83 26.23
C LEU A 632 14.96 7.05 25.03
N SER A 633 15.99 7.87 25.22
CA SER A 633 17.11 8.02 24.30
C SER A 633 18.35 7.39 24.93
N VAL A 634 19.05 6.52 24.21
CA VAL A 634 20.28 5.87 24.67
C VAL A 634 21.44 6.38 23.83
N GLN A 635 22.46 6.88 24.50
CA GLN A 635 23.74 7.26 23.94
C GLN A 635 24.82 6.37 24.55
N ALA A 636 25.75 5.89 23.74
CA ALA A 636 26.85 5.09 24.22
C ALA A 636 28.18 5.55 23.62
N SER A 637 29.25 5.47 24.41
CA SER A 637 30.61 5.74 23.95
C SER A 637 31.59 4.79 24.64
N ALA A 638 32.68 4.48 23.97
CA ALA A 638 33.72 3.61 24.52
C ALA A 638 35.07 4.33 24.58
N CYS A 639 35.79 4.19 25.68
CA CYS A 639 37.16 4.66 25.82
C CYS A 639 38.04 3.56 26.41
N ARG A 640 39.36 3.67 26.26
CA ARG A 640 40.28 2.70 26.87
C ARG A 640 40.47 3.07 28.34
N SER A 641 40.28 2.13 29.26
CA SER A 641 40.54 2.35 30.69
C SER A 641 41.99 2.76 30.88
N SER A 642 42.30 3.63 31.84
CA SER A 642 43.67 3.97 32.24
C SER A 642 44.23 3.04 33.33
N VAL A 643 43.38 2.30 34.07
CA VAL A 643 43.77 1.53 35.27
C VAL A 643 44.57 0.26 34.91
N PRO A 644 45.68 -0.07 35.61
CA PRO A 644 46.43 -1.32 35.42
C PRO A 644 45.69 -2.52 36.06
N PRO A 645 45.93 -3.76 35.60
CA PRO A 645 45.38 -4.96 36.24
C PRO A 645 46.06 -5.16 37.60
N HIS A 646 45.48 -4.63 38.68
CA HIS A 646 45.95 -4.92 40.04
C HIS A 646 45.60 -6.37 40.43
N HIS A 647 46.61 -7.11 40.88
CA HIS A 647 46.60 -8.37 41.64
C HIS A 647 45.24 -9.08 41.81
N SER A 648 44.72 -9.67 40.73
CA SER A 648 43.97 -10.93 40.83
C SER A 648 44.77 -11.98 40.07
N VAL A 649 44.96 -13.14 40.68
CA VAL A 649 45.90 -14.18 40.23
C VAL A 649 45.48 -14.83 38.89
N ASP A 650 44.30 -14.50 38.36
CA ASP A 650 43.67 -15.27 37.28
C ASP A 650 43.48 -14.55 35.92
N GLU A 651 43.84 -13.28 35.74
CA GLU A 651 43.70 -12.63 34.42
C GLU A 651 45.02 -12.10 33.84
N LYS A 652 45.76 -12.98 33.18
CA LYS A 652 46.82 -12.58 32.24
C LYS A 652 46.20 -11.92 31.00
N GLY A 653 46.21 -10.59 30.96
CA GLY A 653 46.42 -9.86 29.70
C GLY A 653 45.21 -9.26 28.95
N SER A 654 44.23 -8.63 29.61
CA SER A 654 43.31 -7.73 28.87
C SER A 654 43.25 -6.33 29.48
N GLY A 655 43.71 -5.33 28.71
CA GLY A 655 43.45 -3.93 29.02
C GLY A 655 41.95 -3.67 28.96
N GLY A 656 41.34 -3.25 30.07
CA GLY A 656 39.90 -3.01 30.12
C GLY A 656 39.50 -1.84 29.21
N THR A 657 38.47 -2.03 28.38
CA THR A 657 37.77 -0.93 27.70
C THR A 657 36.65 -0.47 28.64
N LEU A 658 36.45 0.83 28.81
CA LEU A 658 35.30 1.38 29.51
C LEU A 658 34.23 1.76 28.49
N VAL A 659 32.99 1.45 28.82
CA VAL A 659 31.81 1.77 28.02
C VAL A 659 30.89 2.62 28.87
N PHE A 660 30.62 3.82 28.42
CA PHE A 660 29.64 4.73 29.01
C PHE A 660 28.33 4.60 28.26
N VAL A 661 27.23 4.45 29.00
CA VAL A 661 25.86 4.40 28.48
C VAL A 661 25.05 5.46 29.20
N ASP A 662 24.69 6.51 28.48
CA ASP A 662 23.85 7.61 28.93
C ASP A 662 22.41 7.32 28.46
N VAL A 663 21.49 7.19 29.41
CA VAL A 663 20.06 6.94 29.14
C VAL A 663 19.26 8.13 29.61
N GLU A 664 18.55 8.79 28.70
CA GLU A 664 17.75 9.98 28.96
C GLU A 664 16.26 9.71 28.76
N ASN A 665 15.42 10.18 29.69
CA ASN A 665 13.98 10.15 29.52
C ASN A 665 13.50 11.37 28.70
N ILE A 666 13.18 11.11 27.43
CA ILE A 666 12.68 12.11 26.47
C ILE A 666 11.16 12.15 26.38
N ASN A 667 10.44 11.36 27.18
CA ASN A 667 8.99 11.37 27.24
C ASN A 667 8.50 12.68 27.89
N THR A 668 7.59 13.38 27.20
CA THR A 668 7.00 14.66 27.61
C THR A 668 5.69 14.52 28.39
N SER A 669 5.43 13.35 29.01
CA SER A 669 4.23 13.01 29.80
C SER A 669 2.90 12.88 29.05
N GLU A 670 2.88 12.99 27.71
CA GLU A 670 1.66 12.87 26.88
C GLU A 670 0.99 11.48 26.97
N ALA A 671 1.72 10.44 27.38
CA ALA A 671 1.26 9.05 27.43
C ALA A 671 0.97 8.51 28.84
N GLY A 672 0.77 9.38 29.85
CA GLY A 672 0.48 8.95 31.23
C GLY A 672 1.64 8.23 31.95
N VAL A 673 2.84 8.26 31.37
CA VAL A 673 4.05 7.63 31.92
C VAL A 673 4.58 8.44 33.10
N ARG A 674 4.73 7.80 34.27
CA ARG A 674 5.24 8.42 35.48
C ARG A 674 6.77 8.38 35.55
N GLU A 675 7.35 7.20 35.32
CA GLU A 675 8.78 6.95 35.46
C GLU A 675 9.22 5.72 34.67
N PHE A 676 10.49 5.69 34.28
CA PHE A 676 11.17 4.54 33.68
C PHE A 676 12.20 3.96 34.64
N HIS A 677 12.39 2.64 34.61
CA HIS A 677 13.38 1.93 35.40
C HIS A 677 14.27 1.11 34.46
N ILE A 678 15.59 1.31 34.54
CA ILE A 678 16.55 0.50 33.78
C ILE A 678 16.86 -0.77 34.57
N ILE A 679 16.47 -1.92 34.02
CA ILE A 679 16.50 -3.21 34.73
C ILE A 679 17.77 -3.99 34.39
N GLN A 680 18.16 -3.95 33.12
CA GLN A 680 19.27 -4.73 32.61
C GLN A 680 19.93 -4.01 31.43
N VAL A 681 21.26 -4.07 31.39
CA VAL A 681 22.04 -3.69 30.21
C VAL A 681 22.77 -4.93 29.73
N SER A 682 22.48 -5.37 28.52
CA SER A 682 23.13 -6.53 27.91
C SER A 682 24.00 -6.10 26.75
N SER A 683 24.96 -6.94 26.38
CA SER A 683 25.71 -6.76 25.14
C SER A 683 25.71 -7.97 24.26
N SER A 684 25.74 -7.78 22.94
CA SER A 684 25.86 -8.83 21.95
C SER A 684 26.90 -8.47 20.88
N SER A 685 27.88 -9.36 20.70
CA SER A 685 29.04 -9.12 19.84
C SER A 685 29.79 -10.42 19.55
N ARG A 686 30.68 -10.39 18.54
CA ARG A 686 31.54 -11.51 18.19
C ARG A 686 32.86 -11.47 18.95
N HIS A 687 33.36 -10.28 19.28
CA HIS A 687 34.71 -10.12 19.82
C HIS A 687 34.78 -9.45 21.20
N TRP A 688 33.74 -8.74 21.64
CA TRP A 688 33.72 -8.03 22.91
C TRP A 688 32.49 -8.40 23.75
N CYS A 689 32.61 -8.35 25.07
CA CYS A 689 31.47 -8.50 25.97
C CYS A 689 31.56 -7.48 27.10
N LEU A 690 30.41 -6.99 27.57
CA LEU A 690 30.33 -6.29 28.84
C LEU A 690 30.59 -7.27 29.97
N HIS A 691 31.45 -6.89 30.91
CA HIS A 691 31.94 -7.76 31.96
C HIS A 691 31.41 -7.37 33.34
N LYS A 692 31.49 -6.07 33.70
CA LYS A 692 31.12 -5.58 35.03
C LYS A 692 30.64 -4.13 35.00
N CYS A 693 29.62 -3.81 35.78
CA CYS A 693 29.21 -2.42 36.06
C CYS A 693 30.10 -1.80 37.16
N ILE A 694 30.64 -0.61 36.90
CA ILE A 694 31.60 0.07 37.79
C ILE A 694 30.89 1.04 38.75
N ASN A 695 29.78 1.63 38.32
CA ASN A 695 28.96 2.51 39.14
C ASN A 695 27.70 1.76 39.60
N PRO A 696 27.71 1.06 40.75
CA PRO A 696 26.46 0.73 41.41
C PRO A 696 25.92 2.04 41.97
N ALA A 697 24.90 2.63 41.33
CA ALA A 697 24.15 3.69 42.00
C ALA A 697 23.70 3.14 43.37
N ASN A 698 23.87 3.94 44.44
CA ASN A 698 23.34 3.62 45.77
C ASN A 698 21.80 3.51 45.77
N ASP A 699 21.16 3.86 44.64
CA ASP A 699 19.73 3.79 44.45
C ASP A 699 19.29 2.38 44.03
N LYS A 700 18.17 1.95 44.59
CA LYS A 700 17.76 0.53 44.54
C LYS A 700 17.31 0.11 43.14
N ASP A 701 16.88 1.04 42.29
CA ASP A 701 16.47 0.85 40.91
C ASP A 701 16.93 2.08 40.09
N CYS A 702 17.54 1.90 38.92
CA CYS A 702 17.97 3.02 38.05
C CYS A 702 16.73 3.74 37.47
N LYS A 703 16.06 4.52 38.32
CA LYS A 703 14.82 5.23 38.05
C LYS A 703 15.08 6.55 37.34
N LEU A 704 14.25 6.86 36.35
CA LEU A 704 14.28 8.05 35.52
C LEU A 704 12.88 8.68 35.48
N THR A 705 12.72 9.83 36.11
CA THR A 705 11.55 10.69 35.95
C THR A 705 11.70 11.57 34.70
N SER A 706 10.70 12.40 34.37
CA SER A 706 10.72 13.18 33.12
C SER A 706 11.95 14.10 33.04
N ARG A 707 12.67 14.04 31.90
CA ARG A 707 13.91 14.80 31.63
C ARG A 707 15.13 14.43 32.48
N GLU A 708 15.06 13.36 33.26
CA GLU A 708 16.23 12.83 33.97
C GLU A 708 17.11 11.99 33.05
N ARG A 709 18.40 11.88 33.41
CA ARG A 709 19.40 11.11 32.69
C ARG A 709 20.25 10.28 33.65
N ALA A 710 20.42 8.99 33.34
CA ALA A 710 21.32 8.09 34.04
C ALA A 710 22.60 7.90 33.23
N LYS A 711 23.76 7.96 33.90
CA LYS A 711 25.07 7.67 33.31
C LYS A 711 25.64 6.38 33.89
N LEU A 712 25.64 5.33 33.08
CA LEU A 712 26.11 4.00 33.47
C LEU A 712 27.51 3.76 32.90
N CYS A 713 28.40 3.18 33.71
CA CYS A 713 29.78 2.91 33.32
C CYS A 713 30.08 1.42 33.48
N PHE A 714 30.53 0.78 32.39
CA PHE A 714 30.80 -0.64 32.33
C PHE A 714 32.24 -0.92 31.89
N ARG A 715 32.80 -2.02 32.38
CA ARG A 715 34.03 -2.61 31.84
C ARG A 715 33.66 -3.59 30.74
N ALA A 716 34.26 -3.44 29.56
CA ALA A 716 34.20 -4.38 28.46
C ALA A 716 35.53 -5.15 28.34
N THR A 717 35.43 -6.43 27.99
CA THR A 717 36.55 -7.35 27.80
C THR A 717 36.42 -8.07 26.47
N ARG A 718 37.53 -8.59 25.93
CA ARG A 718 37.47 -9.43 24.72
C ARG A 718 36.90 -10.80 25.05
N CYS A 719 36.05 -11.33 24.19
CA CYS A 719 35.52 -12.69 24.30
C CYS A 719 36.66 -13.70 24.21
N LYS A 720 36.55 -14.82 24.93
CA LYS A 720 37.57 -15.90 24.91
C LYS A 720 37.65 -16.51 23.50
N PRO A 721 38.86 -16.76 22.94
CA PRO A 721 38.99 -17.35 21.62
C PRO A 721 38.44 -18.78 21.62
N HIS A 722 37.51 -19.06 20.70
CA HIS A 722 36.88 -20.37 20.60
C HIS A 722 37.74 -21.31 19.75
N GLN A 723 37.99 -22.54 20.22
CA GLN A 723 38.64 -23.57 19.43
C GLN A 723 37.76 -23.88 18.21
N ALA A 724 38.32 -23.70 17.01
CA ALA A 724 37.64 -23.93 15.75
C ALA A 724 37.34 -25.42 15.56
N THR A 725 36.19 -25.89 16.02
CA THR A 725 35.59 -27.14 15.55
C THR A 725 34.88 -26.87 14.23
N SER A 726 35.09 -27.79 13.28
CA SER A 726 34.72 -27.70 11.86
C SER A 726 33.23 -27.39 11.61
N ALA A 727 32.90 -26.11 11.43
CA ALA A 727 31.97 -25.52 10.46
C ALA A 727 31.90 -24.01 10.74
N ALA A 728 32.14 -23.18 9.72
CA ALA A 728 32.18 -21.72 9.83
C ALA A 728 30.78 -21.11 10.12
N VAL A 729 30.25 -21.30 11.32
CA VAL A 729 29.07 -20.60 11.82
C VAL A 729 29.54 -19.51 12.77
N GLU A 730 29.34 -18.26 12.37
CA GLU A 730 29.67 -17.08 13.17
C GLU A 730 28.80 -17.06 14.43
N LYS A 731 29.43 -17.18 15.61
CA LYS A 731 28.76 -17.18 16.92
C LYS A 731 28.82 -15.79 17.56
N TYR A 732 27.75 -15.40 18.23
CA TYR A 732 27.63 -14.18 19.03
C TYR A 732 27.62 -14.53 20.52
N THR A 733 28.28 -13.69 21.32
CA THR A 733 28.28 -13.78 22.79
C THR A 733 27.33 -12.74 23.35
N PHE A 734 26.25 -13.19 23.98
CA PHE A 734 25.37 -12.34 24.78
C PHE A 734 25.90 -12.28 26.21
N ALA A 735 26.11 -11.10 26.75
CA ALA A 735 26.52 -10.88 28.13
C ALA A 735 25.45 -10.06 28.85
N ASP A 736 24.75 -10.67 29.81
CA ASP A 736 23.65 -10.06 30.57
C ASP A 736 24.19 -9.41 31.86
N LEU A 737 24.06 -8.09 32.01
CA LEU A 737 24.35 -7.38 33.27
C LEU A 737 23.06 -6.85 33.91
N ASN A 738 22.62 -7.57 34.93
CA ASN A 738 21.41 -7.23 35.69
C ASN A 738 21.67 -6.04 36.63
N LEU A 739 20.79 -5.05 36.60
CA LEU A 739 20.74 -3.91 37.53
C LEU A 739 19.58 -4.04 38.52
N GLY A 740 18.55 -4.84 38.21
CA GLY A 740 17.38 -5.11 39.04
C GLY A 740 17.42 -6.45 39.78
N ASN A 741 16.25 -6.91 40.24
CA ASN A 741 16.10 -8.15 41.03
C ASN A 741 15.90 -9.41 40.19
N GLU A 742 15.56 -9.26 38.91
CA GLU A 742 15.28 -10.37 37.99
C GLU A 742 16.22 -10.29 36.80
N ARG A 743 16.83 -11.41 36.42
CA ARG A 743 17.68 -11.46 35.24
C ARG A 743 16.86 -11.87 34.02
N ILE A 744 16.93 -11.07 32.96
CA ILE A 744 16.32 -11.36 31.67
C ILE A 744 17.33 -12.14 30.81
N ILE A 745 16.88 -13.24 30.21
CA ILE A 745 17.70 -14.02 29.26
C ILE A 745 17.62 -13.34 27.89
N SER A 746 18.52 -12.40 27.62
CA SER A 746 18.51 -11.59 26.38
C SER A 746 18.75 -12.42 25.12
N SER A 747 19.33 -13.61 25.26
CA SER A 747 19.56 -14.59 24.20
C SER A 747 18.31 -15.41 23.82
N SER A 748 17.14 -15.11 24.38
CA SER A 748 15.89 -15.82 24.10
C SER A 748 14.82 -14.92 23.47
N THR A 749 13.82 -15.51 22.83
CA THR A 749 12.63 -14.82 22.30
C THR A 749 11.86 -14.12 23.46
N PRO A 750 11.45 -12.85 23.29
CA PRO A 750 11.53 -12.03 22.08
C PRO A 750 12.79 -11.16 21.96
N CYS A 751 13.60 -11.04 23.02
CA CYS A 751 14.72 -10.09 23.08
C CYS A 751 15.77 -10.31 21.98
N GLY A 752 16.26 -11.55 21.85
CA GLY A 752 17.25 -11.91 20.86
C GLY A 752 16.75 -11.75 19.43
N ASP A 753 15.48 -12.05 19.18
CA ASP A 753 14.86 -11.93 17.85
C ASP A 753 14.90 -10.49 17.35
N PHE A 754 14.42 -9.56 18.17
CA PHE A 754 14.40 -8.14 17.83
C PHE A 754 15.80 -7.54 17.69
N PHE A 755 16.77 -8.04 18.47
CA PHE A 755 18.17 -7.64 18.33
C PHE A 755 18.72 -8.01 16.95
N PHE A 756 18.64 -9.28 16.55
CA PHE A 756 19.20 -9.74 15.28
C PHE A 756 18.46 -9.17 14.07
N ARG A 757 17.17 -8.84 14.21
CA ARG A 757 16.37 -8.17 13.17
C ARG A 757 16.80 -6.71 12.98
N GLY A 758 16.98 -5.97 14.08
CA GLY A 758 17.46 -4.57 14.04
C GLY A 758 18.91 -4.41 13.58
N CYS A 759 19.74 -5.46 13.65
CA CYS A 759 21.17 -5.43 13.29
C CYS A 759 21.46 -5.74 11.81
N ARG A 760 20.59 -5.33 10.88
CA ARG A 760 20.84 -5.53 9.45
C ARG A 760 22.11 -4.78 9.01
N PRO A 761 23.10 -5.43 8.38
CA PRO A 761 24.18 -4.71 7.72
C PRO A 761 23.57 -3.86 6.60
N PRO A 762 24.04 -2.62 6.38
CA PRO A 762 23.58 -1.81 5.27
C PRO A 762 23.76 -2.58 3.96
N GLN A 763 22.67 -2.79 3.23
CA GLN A 763 22.72 -3.38 1.89
C GLN A 763 23.69 -2.54 1.05
N PRO A 764 24.65 -3.14 0.32
CA PRO A 764 25.38 -2.40 -0.68
C PRO A 764 24.38 -1.93 -1.73
N GLN A 765 24.15 -0.62 -1.82
CA GLN A 765 23.42 -0.01 -2.93
C GLN A 765 24.02 -0.56 -4.23
N ARG A 766 23.21 -1.29 -5.01
CA ARG A 766 23.55 -1.62 -6.39
C ARG A 766 23.52 -0.32 -7.18
N VAL A 767 24.66 0.35 -7.23
CA VAL A 767 24.91 1.38 -8.23
C VAL A 767 25.22 0.62 -9.52
N ASP A 768 24.24 0.58 -10.43
CA ASP A 768 24.48 0.22 -11.82
C ASP A 768 25.49 1.22 -12.40
N GLY A 769 26.71 0.75 -12.59
CA GLY A 769 27.83 1.53 -13.07
C GLY A 769 28.93 0.62 -13.61
N THR A 770 28.77 0.23 -14.86
CA THR A 770 29.77 -0.25 -15.82
C THR A 770 31.16 -0.65 -15.28
N SER A 771 31.44 -1.94 -15.43
CA SER A 771 32.74 -2.59 -15.34
C SER A 771 33.90 -1.77 -15.92
N SER A 772 34.94 -1.54 -15.11
CA SER A 772 36.32 -1.53 -15.60
C SER A 772 37.14 -2.55 -14.80
N ARG A 773 37.49 -3.63 -15.49
CA ARG A 773 38.51 -4.59 -15.05
C ARG A 773 39.87 -3.94 -15.26
N THR A 774 40.53 -3.55 -14.19
CA THR A 774 41.99 -3.43 -14.16
C THR A 774 42.53 -4.11 -12.91
N SER A 775 43.09 -5.29 -13.09
CA SER A 775 44.00 -5.93 -12.16
C SER A 775 45.30 -5.13 -12.11
N SER A 776 45.54 -4.42 -11.02
CA SER A 776 46.86 -3.93 -10.64
C SER A 776 47.02 -3.95 -9.12
N THR A 777 47.63 -5.03 -8.63
CA THR A 777 48.33 -5.07 -7.35
C THR A 777 49.42 -4.00 -7.34
N ASN A 778 49.14 -2.88 -6.67
CA ASN A 778 50.14 -2.01 -6.04
C ASN A 778 49.43 -1.35 -4.86
N LYS A 779 49.41 -2.04 -3.70
CA LYS A 779 48.93 -1.47 -2.44
C LYS A 779 49.93 -0.41 -2.00
N SER A 780 49.50 0.85 -1.93
CA SER A 780 50.28 1.91 -1.29
C SER A 780 50.42 1.61 0.21
N PRO A 781 51.57 1.83 0.86
CA PRO A 781 51.74 1.60 2.30
C PRO A 781 50.78 2.42 3.18
N ALA A 782 50.20 3.51 2.66
CA ALA A 782 49.19 4.33 3.34
C ALA A 782 47.85 3.60 3.58
N SER A 783 47.42 2.72 2.67
CA SER A 783 46.16 1.97 2.83
C SER A 783 46.24 0.91 3.92
N ASP A 784 47.39 0.27 4.08
CA ASP A 784 47.59 -0.74 5.12
C ASP A 784 47.66 -0.11 6.53
N ILE A 785 48.22 1.10 6.66
CA ILE A 785 48.22 1.86 7.93
C ILE A 785 46.80 2.24 8.35
N SER A 786 46.00 2.82 7.45
CA SER A 786 44.60 3.16 7.75
C SER A 786 43.79 1.93 8.16
N ASN A 787 44.08 0.75 7.59
CA ASN A 787 43.42 -0.50 7.93
C ASN A 787 43.86 -1.04 9.30
N ILE A 788 45.15 -0.93 9.66
CA ILE A 788 45.64 -1.32 10.99
C ILE A 788 45.05 -0.40 12.06
N VAL A 789 45.10 0.92 11.86
CA VAL A 789 44.52 1.90 12.81
C VAL A 789 43.01 1.70 12.96
N ARG A 790 42.29 1.47 11.85
CA ARG A 790 40.86 1.13 11.86
C ARG A 790 40.59 -0.13 12.69
N LYS A 791 41.36 -1.20 12.49
CA LYS A 791 41.25 -2.44 13.29
C LYS A 791 41.63 -2.29 14.77
N CYS A 792 42.52 -1.35 15.11
CA CYS A 792 42.87 -1.06 16.50
C CYS A 792 41.75 -0.37 17.29
N ASN A 793 40.91 0.39 16.57
CA ASN A 793 39.82 1.16 17.14
C ASN A 793 38.46 0.52 16.88
N GLU A 794 38.43 -0.60 16.15
CA GLU A 794 37.24 -1.41 15.90
C GLU A 794 36.74 -2.02 17.22
N LEU A 795 35.50 -1.71 17.53
CA LEU A 795 34.76 -2.24 18.66
C LEU A 795 33.43 -2.67 18.08
N ASP A 796 33.17 -3.97 17.95
CA ASP A 796 31.92 -4.51 17.42
C ASP A 796 30.93 -4.82 18.55
N LEU A 797 30.63 -3.86 19.43
CA LEU A 797 29.85 -4.09 20.64
C LEU A 797 28.44 -3.50 20.50
N ASN A 798 27.42 -4.36 20.42
CA ASN A 798 26.04 -3.89 20.49
C ASN A 798 25.53 -3.92 21.92
N ILE A 799 24.85 -2.87 22.33
CA ILE A 799 24.28 -2.67 23.66
C ILE A 799 22.77 -2.76 23.55
N ILE A 800 22.17 -3.53 24.45
CA ILE A 800 20.72 -3.71 24.59
C ILE A 800 20.35 -3.16 25.97
N VAL A 801 19.55 -2.10 26.02
CA VAL A 801 19.05 -1.50 27.27
C VAL A 801 17.61 -1.94 27.46
N ILE A 802 17.33 -2.67 28.55
CA ILE A 802 16.00 -3.18 28.88
C ILE A 802 15.41 -2.35 30.02
N TRP A 803 14.18 -1.89 29.82
CA TRP A 803 13.51 -0.95 30.72
C TRP A 803 12.07 -1.36 31.05
N LYS A 804 11.58 -0.88 32.19
CA LYS A 804 10.17 -0.90 32.61
C LYS A 804 9.64 0.53 32.71
N ALA A 805 8.46 0.80 32.18
CA ALA A 805 7.77 2.08 32.33
C ALA A 805 6.53 1.88 33.23
N TYR A 806 6.36 2.76 34.21
CA TYR A 806 5.19 2.76 35.09
C TYR A 806 4.21 3.82 34.58
N VAL A 807 3.08 3.35 34.06
CA VAL A 807 2.04 4.18 33.44
C VAL A 807 0.81 4.19 34.34
N VAL A 808 0.16 5.34 34.46
CA VAL A 808 -1.10 5.48 35.19
C VAL A 808 -2.19 5.82 34.18
N GLU A 809 -3.08 4.87 33.94
CA GLU A 809 -4.22 5.00 33.03
C GLU A 809 -5.49 4.60 33.79
N ASP A 810 -6.52 5.47 33.79
CA ASP A 810 -7.81 5.23 34.47
C ASP A 810 -7.71 4.77 35.94
N ASN A 811 -6.79 5.37 36.72
CA ASN A 811 -6.47 4.99 38.11
C ASN A 811 -5.92 3.57 38.30
N LYS A 812 -5.55 2.87 37.23
CA LYS A 812 -4.80 1.61 37.26
C LYS A 812 -3.32 1.87 36.94
N GLN A 813 -2.44 1.17 37.63
CA GLN A 813 -1.00 1.19 37.31
C GLN A 813 -0.69 0.04 36.35
N LEU A 814 -0.17 0.40 35.17
CA LEU A 814 0.29 -0.54 34.15
C LEU A 814 1.82 -0.51 34.10
N ILE A 815 2.44 -1.68 33.99
CA ILE A 815 3.88 -1.80 33.81
C ILE A 815 4.13 -2.22 32.38
N LEU A 816 4.79 -1.35 31.62
CA LEU A 816 5.20 -1.63 30.24
C LEU A 816 6.67 -2.04 30.25
N GLU A 817 7.06 -2.94 29.36
CA GLU A 817 8.44 -3.39 29.21
C GLU A 817 8.93 -3.06 27.80
N GLY A 818 10.22 -2.76 27.64
CA GLY A 818 10.78 -2.47 26.32
C GLY A 818 12.28 -2.63 26.25
N GLN A 819 12.82 -2.56 25.04
CA GLN A 819 14.25 -2.62 24.77
C GLN A 819 14.68 -1.64 23.69
N LEU A 820 15.88 -1.09 23.86
CA LEU A 820 16.54 -0.20 22.91
C LEU A 820 17.91 -0.75 22.57
N HIS A 821 18.35 -0.57 21.33
CA HIS A 821 19.63 -1.06 20.84
C HIS A 821 20.54 0.08 20.43
N VAL A 822 21.83 -0.04 20.73
CA VAL A 822 22.88 0.88 20.26
C VAL A 822 24.07 0.07 19.78
N ALA A 823 24.48 0.28 18.52
CA ALA A 823 25.65 -0.38 17.94
C ALA A 823 26.89 0.51 18.09
N LEU A 824 27.81 0.15 19.00
CA LEU A 824 29.13 0.75 19.03
C LEU A 824 30.02 0.03 18.02
N GLN A 825 30.63 0.81 17.12
CA GLN A 825 31.53 0.31 16.07
C GLN A 825 32.99 0.77 16.27
N THR A 826 33.21 1.87 16.99
CA THR A 826 34.54 2.49 17.08
C THR A 826 34.78 3.11 18.46
N ILE A 827 35.96 2.89 19.02
CA ILE A 827 36.41 3.50 20.27
C ILE A 827 36.57 5.02 20.06
N GLY A 828 36.06 5.83 21.00
CA GLY A 828 36.14 7.29 20.97
C GLY A 828 35.07 7.99 20.13
N LYS A 829 34.19 7.23 19.44
CA LYS A 829 32.98 7.76 18.81
C LYS A 829 31.76 7.43 19.65
N GLU A 830 30.82 8.37 19.68
CA GLU A 830 29.52 8.20 20.33
C GLU A 830 28.52 7.60 19.32
N ALA A 831 27.64 6.72 19.80
CA ALA A 831 26.52 6.16 19.05
C ALA A 831 25.21 6.41 19.80
N SER A 832 24.13 6.64 19.08
CA SER A 832 22.81 6.93 19.65
C SER A 832 21.73 5.96 19.13
N SER A 833 20.70 5.71 19.93
CA SER A 833 19.53 4.93 19.53
C SER A 833 18.60 5.69 18.59
N LEU A 834 18.58 7.03 18.68
CA LEU A 834 17.84 7.92 17.78
C LEU A 834 18.81 8.51 16.75
N THR A 835 18.45 8.46 15.48
CA THR A 835 19.17 9.22 14.44
C THR A 835 18.85 10.69 14.62
N PRO A 836 19.85 11.59 14.72
CA PRO A 836 19.60 13.02 14.71
C PRO A 836 18.83 13.35 13.42
N LYS A 837 17.62 13.92 13.54
CA LYS A 837 17.06 14.67 12.43
C LYS A 837 18.08 15.77 12.14
N GLU A 838 18.67 15.79 10.95
CA GLU A 838 19.13 17.07 10.41
C GLU A 838 17.87 17.93 10.39
N GLU A 839 17.73 18.79 11.40
CA GLU A 839 16.73 19.84 11.39
C GLU A 839 16.92 20.55 10.05
N ALA A 840 15.97 20.37 9.15
CA ALA A 840 15.87 21.16 7.94
C ALA A 840 15.97 22.61 8.38
N GLN A 841 17.08 23.26 8.01
CA GLN A 841 17.49 24.57 8.47
C GLN A 841 16.29 25.50 8.63
N GLU A 842 15.81 25.62 9.87
CA GLU A 842 14.86 26.65 10.24
C GLU A 842 15.60 27.97 10.03
N MET A 843 15.03 28.85 9.20
CA MET A 843 15.69 30.02 8.62
C MET A 843 16.43 30.85 9.67
N ALA A 844 17.74 30.63 9.80
CA ALA A 844 18.60 31.41 10.66
C ALA A 844 18.89 32.76 9.98
N LEU A 845 18.44 33.84 10.63
CA LEU A 845 18.86 35.21 10.31
C LEU A 845 20.38 35.29 10.17
N LEU A 846 20.82 35.90 9.06
CA LEU A 846 22.21 36.10 8.64
C LEU A 846 23.12 36.56 9.79
N LYS A 847 23.85 35.62 10.39
CA LYS A 847 25.07 35.90 11.15
C LYS A 847 26.26 35.62 10.25
N PHE A 848 27.03 36.67 9.97
CA PHE A 848 28.32 36.61 9.30
C PHE A 848 29.25 35.63 10.03
N LYS A 849 29.60 34.51 9.39
CA LYS A 849 30.70 33.64 9.79
C LYS A 849 31.94 34.03 9.00
N ALA A 850 33.04 34.25 9.71
CA ALA A 850 34.37 34.28 9.12
C ALA A 850 34.68 32.88 8.54
N GLU A 851 35.20 32.84 7.31
CA GLU A 851 35.74 31.64 6.68
C GLU A 851 36.83 31.02 7.57
N VAL A 852 36.54 29.85 8.13
CA VAL A 852 37.54 28.99 8.76
C VAL A 852 38.18 28.14 7.65
N PRO A 853 39.51 27.95 7.63
CA PRO A 853 40.17 27.19 6.57
C PRO A 853 39.67 25.74 6.53
N ALA A 854 39.69 25.14 5.34
CA ALA A 854 39.34 23.73 5.13
C ALA A 854 40.04 22.81 6.15
N PRO A 855 39.34 21.79 6.69
CA PRO A 855 39.93 20.89 7.68
C PRO A 855 41.05 20.08 7.00
N VAL A 856 42.28 20.33 7.42
CA VAL A 856 43.42 19.46 7.14
C VAL A 856 43.07 18.05 7.64
N ALA A 857 43.25 17.03 6.80
CA ALA A 857 42.90 15.64 7.09
C ALA A 857 43.34 15.19 8.49
N LEU A 858 42.36 14.82 9.34
CA LEU A 858 42.47 14.42 10.74
C LEU A 858 43.14 13.04 10.97
N LEU A 859 44.20 12.70 10.24
CA LEU A 859 44.94 11.44 10.44
C LEU A 859 45.70 11.41 11.79
N SER A 860 46.04 12.57 12.37
CA SER A 860 46.84 12.66 13.60
C SER A 860 46.08 12.22 14.85
N ALA A 861 44.77 12.42 14.94
CA ALA A 861 43.97 12.01 16.10
C ALA A 861 43.82 10.48 16.18
N GLU A 862 43.70 9.79 15.05
CA GLU A 862 43.50 8.34 15.00
C GLU A 862 44.78 7.56 15.36
N LEU A 863 45.96 8.11 15.01
CA LEU A 863 47.27 7.55 15.35
C LEU A 863 47.63 7.71 16.84
N SER A 864 47.00 8.67 17.53
CA SER A 864 47.17 8.86 18.98
C SER A 864 46.57 7.72 19.82
N GLN A 865 45.96 6.71 19.20
CA GLN A 865 45.42 5.52 19.87
C GLN A 865 46.26 4.25 19.61
N LEU A 866 47.47 4.33 19.05
CA LEU A 866 48.32 3.14 18.83
C LEU A 866 48.96 2.60 20.10
N ILE A 867 49.35 3.51 21.01
CA ILE A 867 49.93 3.18 22.31
C ILE A 867 49.04 3.75 23.40
N LYS A 868 48.90 3.03 24.51
CA LYS A 868 48.34 3.55 25.74
C LYS A 868 49.47 3.77 26.75
N THR A 869 49.49 4.94 27.38
CA THR A 869 50.49 5.32 28.40
C THR A 869 49.82 5.53 29.75
N ASN A 870 50.41 5.01 30.83
CA ASN A 870 49.97 5.29 32.20
C ASN A 870 51.18 5.53 33.12
N LEU A 871 51.12 6.55 33.96
CA LEU A 871 52.12 6.88 34.97
C LEU A 871 51.64 6.40 36.34
N HIS A 872 52.40 5.52 36.97
CA HIS A 872 52.18 5.05 38.33
C HIS A 872 53.20 5.66 39.28
N TYR A 873 52.72 6.36 40.31
CA TYR A 873 53.53 7.07 41.30
C TYR A 873 52.77 7.14 42.63
N PRO A 874 53.45 7.31 43.77
CA PRO A 874 52.80 7.53 45.05
C PRO A 874 52.12 8.90 45.08
N GLU A 875 50.86 8.99 45.51
CA GLU A 875 50.12 10.27 45.59
C GLU A 875 50.76 11.26 46.59
N THR A 876 51.36 10.73 47.67
CA THR A 876 52.10 11.51 48.67
C THR A 876 53.44 10.84 48.99
N TYR A 877 54.51 11.63 49.09
CA TYR A 877 55.86 11.15 49.42
C TYR A 877 56.53 12.08 50.43
N THR A 878 56.99 11.54 51.56
CA THR A 878 57.62 12.34 52.63
C THR A 878 59.13 12.18 52.58
N HIS A 879 59.87 13.30 52.57
CA HIS A 879 61.34 13.29 52.51
C HIS A 879 61.96 14.33 53.48
N PRO A 880 63.06 13.99 54.20
CA PRO A 880 63.74 14.92 55.09
C PRO A 880 64.74 15.82 54.33
N PHE A 881 64.25 16.90 53.69
CA PHE A 881 65.08 17.84 52.92
C PHE A 881 66.25 18.49 53.71
N VAL A 882 66.15 18.50 55.03
CA VAL A 882 67.19 19.05 55.93
C VAL A 882 68.41 18.12 56.03
N GLN A 883 68.20 16.80 55.92
CA GLN A 883 69.26 15.79 56.02
C GLN A 883 69.77 15.38 54.63
N GLU A 884 68.86 15.26 53.67
CA GLU A 884 69.17 14.94 52.28
C GLU A 884 68.52 15.99 51.38
N SER A 885 69.33 16.78 50.66
CA SER A 885 68.82 17.86 49.80
C SER A 885 68.08 17.37 48.55
N LEU A 886 68.18 16.08 48.22
CA LEU A 886 67.75 15.51 46.95
C LEU A 886 66.71 14.41 47.17
N CYS A 887 65.44 14.70 46.92
CA CYS A 887 64.36 13.71 46.95
C CYS A 887 64.25 13.03 45.58
N VAL A 888 64.44 11.72 45.51
CA VAL A 888 64.28 10.94 44.26
C VAL A 888 63.17 9.92 44.43
N VAL A 889 62.08 10.09 43.68
CA VAL A 889 60.91 9.20 43.71
C VAL A 889 60.89 8.33 42.45
N PRO A 890 60.80 6.99 42.59
CA PRO A 890 60.59 6.11 41.44
C PRO A 890 59.16 6.26 40.91
N VAL A 891 59.03 6.46 39.60
CA VAL A 891 57.75 6.59 38.88
C VAL A 891 57.74 5.54 37.77
N THR A 892 56.70 4.73 37.66
CA THR A 892 56.62 3.68 36.64
C THR A 892 55.75 4.13 35.47
N LEU A 893 56.34 4.29 34.28
CA LEU A 893 55.63 4.54 33.03
C LEU A 893 55.30 3.20 32.35
N THR A 894 54.01 2.87 32.27
CA THR A 894 53.52 1.69 31.56
C THR A 894 53.12 2.07 30.14
N LEU A 895 53.67 1.37 29.15
CA LEU A 895 53.34 1.49 27.73
C LEU A 895 52.61 0.22 27.29
N SER A 896 51.53 0.34 26.55
CA SER A 896 50.82 -0.81 25.97
C SER A 896 50.64 -0.61 24.47
N ASN A 897 51.19 -1.52 23.66
CA ASN A 897 50.90 -1.56 22.23
C ASN A 897 49.47 -2.07 22.03
N CYS A 898 48.62 -1.25 21.41
CA CYS A 898 47.22 -1.61 21.18
C CYS A 898 46.95 -2.13 19.76
N SER A 899 48.01 -2.29 18.95
CA SER A 899 47.93 -2.77 17.58
C SER A 899 48.37 -4.23 17.42
N SER A 900 47.95 -4.85 16.32
CA SER A 900 48.38 -6.18 15.91
C SER A 900 49.73 -6.19 15.17
N ALA A 901 50.41 -5.05 15.12
CA ALA A 901 51.70 -4.86 14.46
C ALA A 901 52.76 -4.36 15.46
N PRO A 902 54.06 -4.55 15.18
CA PRO A 902 55.11 -3.98 16.01
C PRO A 902 55.12 -2.45 15.90
N VAL A 903 55.25 -1.77 17.06
CA VAL A 903 55.25 -0.30 17.15
C VAL A 903 56.57 0.17 17.75
N ASP A 904 57.27 1.04 17.03
CA ASP A 904 58.43 1.76 17.55
C ASP A 904 57.95 2.95 18.39
N VAL A 905 58.48 3.04 19.60
CA VAL A 905 58.12 4.06 20.60
C VAL A 905 59.33 4.91 20.92
N LEU A 906 59.15 6.23 20.91
CA LEU A 906 60.11 7.18 21.41
C LEU A 906 59.52 7.92 22.61
N ILE A 907 60.19 7.87 23.75
CA ILE A 907 59.81 8.64 24.94
C ILE A 907 60.83 9.74 25.13
N ASP A 908 60.39 10.99 25.21
CA ASP A 908 61.22 12.15 25.52
C ASP A 908 60.80 12.77 26.87
N LEU A 909 61.74 12.77 27.82
CA LEU A 909 61.55 13.33 29.16
C LEU A 909 62.14 14.75 29.30
N ARG A 910 62.71 15.32 28.24
CA ARG A 910 63.40 16.63 28.26
C ARG A 910 62.43 17.81 28.11
N HIS A 911 61.18 17.53 27.78
CA HIS A 911 60.18 18.57 27.53
C HIS A 911 59.74 19.23 28.84
N LYS A 912 59.75 20.57 28.86
CA LYS A 912 59.14 21.38 29.93
C LYS A 912 57.79 21.89 29.42
N SER A 913 56.69 21.61 30.12
CA SER A 913 55.36 22.10 29.70
C SER A 913 55.32 23.62 29.71
N SER A 914 55.14 24.25 28.55
CA SER A 914 55.06 25.71 28.39
C SER A 914 53.61 26.21 28.35
N SER A 915 52.67 25.57 29.06
CA SER A 915 51.27 26.03 29.14
C SER A 915 51.12 27.10 30.24
N PRO A 916 50.67 28.32 29.93
CA PRO A 916 50.59 29.41 30.90
C PRO A 916 49.37 29.37 31.86
N GLU A 917 48.58 28.29 31.91
CA GLU A 917 47.28 28.27 32.59
C GLU A 917 47.21 27.52 33.94
N SER A 918 48.32 27.10 34.55
CA SER A 918 48.30 26.50 35.90
C SER A 918 49.12 27.33 36.90
N LEU A 919 48.54 28.44 37.36
CA LEU A 919 48.93 29.06 38.62
C LEU A 919 48.65 28.03 39.75
N GLU A 920 49.60 27.85 40.67
CA GLU A 920 49.57 26.98 41.89
C GLU A 920 50.31 25.62 41.87
N VAL A 921 51.16 25.29 40.89
CA VAL A 921 52.00 24.07 40.94
C VAL A 921 53.49 24.42 40.87
N HIS A 922 54.33 23.84 41.73
CA HIS A 922 55.78 24.00 41.63
C HIS A 922 56.27 23.35 40.32
N SER A 923 56.87 24.13 39.43
CA SER A 923 57.27 23.69 38.08
C SER A 923 58.69 23.10 38.01
N SER A 924 59.43 23.06 39.12
CA SER A 924 60.85 22.72 39.14
C SER A 924 61.11 21.34 39.76
N PHE A 925 60.70 20.28 39.07
CA PHE A 925 61.23 18.92 39.26
C PHE A 925 61.96 18.47 37.98
N THR A 926 62.87 17.50 38.08
CA THR A 926 63.64 17.00 36.92
C THR A 926 63.61 15.48 36.86
N TRP A 927 63.46 14.90 35.66
CA TRP A 927 63.68 13.47 35.43
C TRP A 927 65.18 13.17 35.45
N VAL A 928 65.61 12.26 36.33
CA VAL A 928 67.03 11.91 36.51
C VAL A 928 67.29 10.53 35.92
N GLY A 929 68.42 10.40 35.21
CA GLY A 929 68.81 9.17 34.52
C GLY A 929 68.68 9.29 33.01
N GLN A 930 68.22 8.23 32.35
CA GLN A 930 68.03 8.21 30.90
C GLN A 930 66.85 9.11 30.51
N THR A 931 67.12 10.13 29.68
CA THR A 931 66.18 11.19 29.30
C THR A 931 65.43 10.92 28.00
N GLN A 932 65.86 9.92 27.22
CA GLN A 932 65.21 9.48 25.99
C GLN A 932 65.24 7.96 25.89
N TYR A 933 64.10 7.34 25.57
CA TYR A 933 63.98 5.89 25.37
C TYR A 933 63.50 5.61 23.95
N LYS A 934 64.18 4.71 23.23
CA LYS A 934 63.74 4.19 21.94
C LYS A 934 63.50 2.69 22.08
N LEU A 935 62.26 2.27 21.89
CA LEU A 935 61.78 0.93 22.19
C LEU A 935 60.99 0.41 21.00
N GLN A 936 60.90 -0.91 20.86
CA GLN A 936 60.00 -1.55 19.91
C GLN A 936 59.12 -2.51 20.69
N LEU A 937 57.81 -2.27 20.68
CA LEU A 937 56.82 -3.11 21.33
C LEU A 937 56.25 -4.12 20.33
N LYS A 938 56.27 -5.40 20.70
CA LYS A 938 55.59 -6.47 19.97
C LYS A 938 54.07 -6.24 19.97
N PRO A 939 53.32 -6.86 19.02
CA PRO A 939 51.87 -6.79 19.02
C PRO A 939 51.27 -7.11 20.39
N LEU A 940 50.38 -6.24 20.88
CA LEU A 940 49.70 -6.37 22.18
C LEU A 940 50.61 -6.43 23.43
N GLU A 941 51.89 -6.08 23.31
CA GLU A 941 52.84 -6.09 24.43
C GLU A 941 52.62 -4.92 25.41
N VAL A 942 52.78 -5.21 26.70
CA VAL A 942 52.80 -4.21 27.77
C VAL A 942 54.20 -4.15 28.38
N LEU A 943 54.80 -2.97 28.40
CA LEU A 943 56.14 -2.73 28.93
C LEU A 943 56.07 -1.69 30.05
N CYS A 944 56.71 -1.97 31.18
CA CYS A 944 56.83 -1.04 32.30
C CYS A 944 58.26 -0.48 32.38
N LEU A 945 58.39 0.83 32.42
CA LEU A 945 59.67 1.54 32.57
C LEU A 945 59.71 2.26 33.91
N THR A 946 60.76 2.05 34.69
CA THR A 946 60.97 2.78 35.94
C THR A 946 61.75 4.06 35.66
N LEU A 947 61.07 5.19 35.76
CA LEU A 947 61.60 6.55 35.72
C LEU A 947 61.93 7.03 37.14
N ARG A 948 62.75 8.08 37.25
CA ARG A 948 63.09 8.70 38.54
C ARG A 948 62.82 10.19 38.47
N ALA A 949 61.84 10.66 39.24
CA ALA A 949 61.53 12.08 39.39
C ALA A 949 62.29 12.64 40.58
N CYS A 950 62.99 13.75 40.39
CA CYS A 950 63.79 14.39 41.42
C CYS A 950 63.25 15.76 41.80
N PHE A 951 63.10 15.97 43.10
CA PHE A 951 62.53 17.16 43.73
C PHE A 951 63.53 17.77 44.71
N LEU A 952 63.58 19.10 44.74
CA LEU A 952 64.50 19.88 45.60
C LEU A 952 63.80 20.51 46.81
N GLN A 953 62.47 20.55 46.82
CA GLN A 953 61.67 21.13 47.89
C GLN A 953 60.31 20.43 48.03
N ALA A 954 59.68 20.58 49.19
CA ALA A 954 58.31 20.16 49.40
C ALA A 954 57.34 21.00 48.54
N GLY A 955 56.24 20.38 48.09
CA GLY A 955 55.26 21.03 47.21
C GLY A 955 54.42 20.05 46.40
N VAL A 956 53.46 20.57 45.63
CA VAL A 956 52.67 19.81 44.66
C VAL A 956 53.31 19.95 43.28
N TYR A 957 53.52 18.82 42.59
CA TYR A 957 54.18 18.76 41.29
C TYR A 957 53.33 17.98 40.28
N ASN A 958 53.32 18.40 39.01
CA ASN A 958 52.64 17.68 37.92
C ASN A 958 53.64 16.85 37.10
N LEU A 959 53.56 15.52 37.23
CA LEU A 959 54.41 14.55 36.56
C LEU A 959 54.06 14.33 35.09
N ASN A 960 52.98 14.93 34.56
CA ASN A 960 52.52 14.74 33.17
C ASN A 960 53.34 15.54 32.13
N THR A 961 54.65 15.29 32.12
CA THR A 961 55.66 15.90 31.24
C THR A 961 56.28 14.95 30.20
N PRO A 962 56.28 13.60 30.34
CA PRO A 962 56.78 12.70 29.31
C PRO A 962 56.01 12.85 27.99
N ARG A 963 56.71 13.03 26.87
CA ARG A 963 56.12 12.95 25.52
C ARG A 963 56.38 11.57 24.95
N VAL A 964 55.33 10.85 24.61
CA VAL A 964 55.42 9.53 23.97
C VAL A 964 54.99 9.65 22.52
N PHE A 965 55.88 9.25 21.62
CA PHE A 965 55.67 9.19 20.18
C PHE A 965 55.63 7.72 19.74
N ALA A 966 54.70 7.39 18.85
CA ALA A 966 54.48 6.03 18.37
C ALA A 966 54.48 6.00 16.84
N LYS A 967 55.16 5.03 16.24
CA LYS A 967 55.06 4.73 14.80
C LYS A 967 55.06 3.22 14.55
N LEU A 968 54.45 2.77 13.46
CA LEU A 968 54.56 1.37 13.03
C LEU A 968 56.00 1.10 12.56
N ALA A 969 56.57 -0.05 12.92
CA ALA A 969 57.98 -0.36 12.69
C ALA A 969 58.41 -0.33 11.20
N GLU A 970 57.47 -0.46 10.26
CA GLU A 970 57.72 -0.47 8.81
C GLU A 970 57.83 0.94 8.16
N GLN A 971 57.71 2.03 8.94
CA GLN A 971 57.84 3.40 8.42
C GLN A 971 59.24 4.03 8.62
N GLY A 972 59.76 4.63 7.54
CA GLY A 972 60.97 5.46 7.54
C GLY A 972 60.77 6.93 7.98
N ALA A 973 59.55 7.47 7.97
CA ALA A 973 59.26 8.85 8.39
C ALA A 973 58.48 8.88 9.72
N MET A 974 58.94 9.68 10.69
CA MET A 974 58.23 9.90 11.96
C MET A 974 56.98 10.74 11.72
N CYS A 975 55.79 10.19 12.01
CA CYS A 975 54.59 10.98 12.18
C CYS A 975 54.50 11.37 13.66
N GLU A 976 54.67 12.65 13.96
CA GLU A 976 54.68 13.16 15.34
C GLU A 976 53.27 13.24 15.92
N THR A 977 52.86 12.24 16.70
CA THR A 977 51.71 12.35 17.61
C THR A 977 52.22 12.32 19.04
N SER A 978 52.22 13.49 19.67
CA SER A 978 52.52 13.65 21.10
C SER A 978 51.30 13.22 21.92
N GLN A 979 51.31 12.01 22.47
CA GLN A 979 50.33 11.65 23.50
C GLN A 979 50.72 12.33 24.81
N GLN A 980 49.99 13.39 25.20
CA GLN A 980 50.02 13.92 26.55
C GLN A 980 48.79 13.36 27.28
N ALA A 981 48.94 12.79 28.48
CA ALA A 981 47.80 12.24 29.19
C ALA A 981 46.79 13.37 29.49
N ALA A 982 45.50 13.16 29.21
CA ALA A 982 44.48 14.21 29.34
C ALA A 982 44.19 14.63 30.80
N SER A 983 44.66 13.85 31.79
CA SER A 983 44.49 14.10 33.22
C SER A 983 45.80 14.56 33.89
N PRO A 984 45.77 15.55 34.82
CA PRO A 984 46.97 15.97 35.54
C PRO A 984 47.48 14.84 36.44
N ALA A 985 48.80 14.59 36.42
CA ALA A 985 49.43 13.55 37.22
C ALA A 985 50.11 14.20 38.44
N LEU A 986 49.33 14.51 39.48
CA LEU A 986 49.81 15.31 40.63
C LEU A 986 50.42 14.45 41.74
N ILE A 987 51.61 14.82 42.21
CA ILE A 987 52.28 14.23 43.39
C ILE A 987 52.51 15.30 44.47
N ILE A 988 52.28 14.95 45.73
CA ILE A 988 52.53 15.81 46.90
C ILE A 988 53.83 15.37 47.59
N ILE A 989 54.83 16.24 47.63
CA ILE A 989 56.08 16.00 48.36
C ILE A 989 56.05 16.76 49.68
N ASN A 990 56.08 16.04 50.80
CA ASN A 990 56.06 16.61 52.15
C ASN A 990 57.47 16.68 52.74
N SER A 991 57.77 17.77 53.47
CA SER A 991 59.00 17.86 54.27
C SER A 991 58.78 17.17 55.61
N ALA A 992 59.62 16.19 55.96
CA ALA A 992 59.63 15.63 57.30
C ALA A 992 60.09 16.70 58.31
N ARG A 993 59.34 16.91 59.40
CA ARG A 993 59.79 17.75 60.53
C ARG A 993 60.71 16.92 61.42
N VAL A 994 61.94 17.39 61.63
CA VAL A 994 62.85 16.83 62.63
C VAL A 994 62.32 17.24 64.00
N GLN A 995 61.77 16.30 64.77
CA GLN A 995 61.54 16.52 66.21
C GLN A 995 62.90 16.56 66.92
N PRO A 996 63.24 17.60 67.69
CA PRO A 996 64.39 17.54 68.57
C PRO A 996 64.08 16.52 69.69
N GLN A 997 64.97 15.54 69.86
CA GLN A 997 64.98 14.69 71.05
C GLN A 997 65.20 15.57 72.28
N GLY A 998 64.17 15.68 73.11
CA GLY A 998 64.22 16.30 74.42
C GLY A 998 63.12 15.69 75.27
N ASP A 999 63.54 14.90 76.25
CA ASP A 999 62.70 14.41 77.35
C ASP A 999 61.82 15.55 77.91
N VAL A 1000 60.54 15.26 78.15
CA VAL A 1000 59.79 15.63 79.38
C VAL A 1000 58.37 15.03 79.31
N LEU A 1001 58.09 14.25 80.36
CA LEU A 1001 56.82 13.86 80.98
C LEU A 1001 55.49 14.41 80.42
N GLY A 1002 54.59 13.47 80.11
CA GLY A 1002 53.29 13.28 80.79
C GLY A 1002 52.37 14.48 81.04
N LEU A 1003 51.18 14.46 80.39
CA LEU A 1003 49.83 14.52 81.00
C LEU A 1003 48.79 15.06 80.01
N LEU A 1004 47.74 14.24 79.83
CA LEU A 1004 46.31 14.53 79.67
C LEU A 1004 45.72 15.12 78.38
N ASP A 1005 44.63 14.43 78.01
CA ASP A 1005 43.43 14.68 77.20
C ASP A 1005 43.51 14.84 75.67
#